data_AF-A0A8H4PGR7-F1
#
_entry.id   AF-A0A8H4PGR7-F1
#
_cell.length_a   1.000
_cell.length_b   1.000
_cell.length_c   1.000
_cell.angle_alpha   90.00
_cell.angle_beta   90.00
_cell.angle_gamma   90.00
#
_symmetry.space_group_name_H-M   'P 1'
#
loop_
_entity.id
_entity.type
_entity.pdbx_description
1 polymer ?
#
loop_
_entity_poly.entity_id
_entity_poly.type
_entity_poly.pdbx_seq_one_letter_code
_entity_poly.pdbx_strand_id
1 'polypeptide(L)'
;MGFSTLLCLLAFFSTVQSHVPHVRHSQLHSTFSLPQELTKREDEDPSDFSWVKRWAAIGDSYTAGIGAGRPMGNMFGGETVTVEIDLNITLPNFKFSGHGDWYCARYDMSYPMVISRLLGSQVKSFQYAACSGDRAGQIYQQAEQIEGDLDLAMLTAGGNDLCLAGIISNCILLSIGEEEACEEVIKVAENNVDEIIKSNMKEILHALNKKMNKDGVVVVLGYAEFFNTKENNCEEEAWDAFSWRDFWPLKRSQKLTIARRKRFNELVKKINKATAEAVTEISKDDEIQYKVGFADWNPWVYQDKVDGQMCSPSSNGDYPDKNQPNMQFIKPDTNPWSGWRDDVRDELKKRGLDEEDEAKFLQEMEVKIEKRQKRTAGRIWSSKFFNSPNPPEIVRRVLGRRDPKAPGCPSDDDRDWTMGLGLPNSVGANFHPNEKGHITMASFAMAEAMDLRSLVLGVDSPSCAVKDEFKCWSDDDWKIYANADRLDKHYEDFCKNIEQPKHEKGWEYYKPYDEGTPDEHEFKISLSKDVADYDEEECIDSMKKLIHSCDTNRKMNWKSGGSYVRNDGAYTYEVNPTRKNRPWPPPEDPVGTCKGWYHVLWSSYEIEGGGFSTWDHGQQTMRPSMDGCYGLGTTAWDFEYYDEPTEDGYEWKLKFKTPIWVRSRCFKNNKVVKAAGGWTDGCGGND
;
A
#
# COMPACT_ATOMS: atom_id res chain seq x y z
N MET A 1 -34.56 6.63 57.86
CA MET A 1 -34.27 7.97 57.28
C MET A 1 -33.89 7.74 55.84
N GLY A 2 -34.58 8.21 54.82
CA GLY A 2 -35.80 9.00 54.73
C GLY A 2 -35.94 9.37 53.27
N PHE A 3 -37.01 8.90 52.61
CA PHE A 3 -37.79 9.50 51.51
C PHE A 3 -37.14 10.31 50.36
N SER A 4 -35.81 10.38 50.24
CA SER A 4 -35.08 11.14 49.21
C SER A 4 -34.29 10.26 48.25
N THR A 5 -34.14 8.97 48.54
CA THR A 5 -33.45 7.99 47.69
C THR A 5 -34.33 7.39 46.58
N LEU A 6 -35.60 7.81 46.49
CA LEU A 6 -36.58 7.31 45.51
C LEU A 6 -36.96 8.37 44.45
N LEU A 7 -36.39 9.57 44.47
CA LEU A 7 -36.76 10.66 43.56
C LEU A 7 -35.71 11.06 42.49
N CYS A 8 -34.49 10.50 42.51
CA CYS A 8 -33.51 10.75 41.43
C CYS A 8 -33.62 9.76 40.25
N LEU A 9 -34.51 8.77 40.34
CA LEU A 9 -34.76 7.77 39.29
C LEU A 9 -35.80 8.20 38.23
N LEU A 10 -36.27 9.47 38.23
CA LEU A 10 -37.38 9.90 37.35
C LEU A 10 -37.22 11.29 36.70
N ALA A 11 -36.04 11.91 36.69
CA ALA A 11 -35.88 13.24 36.09
C ALA A 11 -34.57 13.42 35.35
N PHE A 12 -34.35 12.69 34.25
CA PHE A 12 -33.54 13.14 33.10
C PHE A 12 -33.98 12.39 31.83
N PHE A 13 -35.29 12.42 31.56
CA PHE A 13 -35.80 12.31 30.18
C PHE A 13 -36.01 13.74 29.65
N SER A 14 -35.54 13.95 28.42
CA SER A 14 -35.78 15.08 27.50
C SER A 14 -34.81 16.27 27.48
N THR A 15 -34.23 16.45 26.27
CA THR A 15 -33.59 17.65 25.68
C THR A 15 -32.25 18.06 26.32
N VAL A 16 -31.14 18.21 25.60
CA VAL A 16 -30.88 19.21 24.55
C VAL A 16 -29.73 18.73 23.64
N GLN A 17 -29.93 18.84 22.32
CA GLN A 17 -28.88 18.79 21.31
C GLN A 17 -27.87 19.94 21.50
N SER A 18 -26.58 19.64 21.44
CA SER A 18 -25.53 20.61 21.04
C SER A 18 -24.37 19.81 20.43
N HIS A 19 -24.27 19.71 19.10
CA HIS A 19 -23.57 20.59 18.16
C HIS A 19 -22.05 20.71 18.39
N VAL A 20 -21.30 19.86 17.66
CA VAL A 20 -19.89 20.00 17.24
C VAL A 20 -19.84 19.46 15.79
N PRO A 21 -19.09 20.07 14.85
CA PRO A 21 -19.61 20.38 13.51
C PRO A 21 -19.65 19.18 12.54
N HIS A 22 -20.78 19.08 11.86
CA HIS A 22 -21.00 18.21 10.72
C HIS A 22 -20.30 18.76 9.47
N VAL A 23 -19.53 17.93 8.78
CA VAL A 23 -19.34 18.10 7.34
C VAL A 23 -20.70 17.76 6.69
N ARG A 24 -21.32 18.76 6.06
CA ARG A 24 -22.54 18.55 5.28
C ARG A 24 -22.23 17.63 4.10
N HIS A 25 -22.72 16.40 4.15
CA HIS A 25 -22.94 15.63 2.94
C HIS A 25 -23.98 16.36 2.09
N SER A 26 -23.59 16.74 0.87
CA SER A 26 -24.50 17.15 -0.18
C SER A 26 -25.53 16.06 -0.39
N GLN A 27 -26.81 16.39 -0.19
CA GLN A 27 -27.92 15.57 -0.61
C GLN A 27 -27.85 15.42 -2.13
N LEU A 28 -27.44 14.24 -2.59
CA LEU A 28 -27.73 13.80 -3.95
C LEU A 28 -29.25 13.68 -4.04
N HIS A 29 -29.87 14.65 -4.70
CA HIS A 29 -31.25 14.56 -5.15
C HIS A 29 -31.40 13.33 -6.04
N SER A 30 -31.89 12.24 -5.48
CA SER A 30 -32.41 11.12 -6.25
C SER A 30 -33.72 11.59 -6.88
N THR A 31 -33.67 11.96 -8.16
CA THR A 31 -34.87 12.11 -8.98
C THR A 31 -35.48 10.73 -9.13
N PHE A 32 -36.66 10.53 -8.55
CA PHE A 32 -37.52 9.38 -8.77
C PHE A 32 -37.81 9.21 -10.27
N SER A 33 -37.10 8.31 -10.92
CA SER A 33 -37.52 7.67 -12.17
C SER A 33 -38.37 6.44 -11.80
N LEU A 34 -39.52 6.34 -12.46
CA LEU A 34 -40.48 5.23 -12.35
C LEU A 34 -39.80 3.86 -12.54
N PRO A 35 -40.31 2.79 -11.90
CA PRO A 35 -39.70 1.47 -11.95
C PRO A 35 -39.77 0.93 -13.38
N GLN A 36 -38.61 0.92 -14.04
CA GLN A 36 -38.44 0.17 -15.28
C GLN A 36 -38.55 -1.30 -14.90
N GLU A 37 -39.48 -2.04 -15.52
CA GLU A 37 -39.65 -3.47 -15.31
C GLU A 37 -38.28 -4.16 -15.44
N LEU A 38 -37.84 -4.76 -14.33
CA LEU A 38 -36.62 -5.55 -14.25
C LEU A 38 -36.80 -6.80 -15.12
N THR A 39 -36.35 -6.72 -16.37
CA THR A 39 -36.04 -7.90 -17.16
C THR A 39 -34.96 -8.69 -16.42
N LYS A 40 -35.30 -9.93 -16.08
CA LYS A 40 -34.44 -10.94 -15.46
C LYS A 40 -33.10 -11.00 -16.22
N ARG A 41 -32.04 -10.38 -15.67
CA ARG A 41 -30.68 -10.52 -16.20
C ARG A 41 -30.24 -11.98 -16.00
N GLU A 42 -29.63 -12.56 -17.02
CA GLU A 42 -29.10 -13.91 -16.99
C GLU A 42 -27.96 -13.99 -15.95
N ASP A 43 -27.93 -15.10 -15.23
CA ASP A 43 -27.12 -15.46 -14.05
C ASP A 43 -25.59 -15.56 -14.34
N GLU A 44 -25.11 -14.91 -15.40
CA GLU A 44 -23.77 -15.11 -15.99
C GLU A 44 -22.73 -14.04 -15.58
N ASP A 45 -23.15 -12.96 -14.92
CA ASP A 45 -22.24 -11.88 -14.48
C ASP A 45 -21.68 -12.18 -13.07
N PRO A 46 -20.37 -12.47 -12.92
CA PRO A 46 -19.76 -12.75 -11.63
C PRO A 46 -19.72 -11.53 -10.68
N SER A 47 -19.93 -10.32 -11.20
CA SER A 47 -20.05 -9.09 -10.39
C SER A 47 -21.46 -8.88 -9.82
N ASP A 48 -22.46 -9.65 -10.27
CA ASP A 48 -23.78 -9.64 -9.68
C ASP A 48 -23.83 -10.55 -8.43
N PHE A 49 -23.98 -9.95 -7.26
CA PHE A 49 -24.10 -10.66 -5.98
C PHE A 49 -25.54 -11.05 -5.61
N SER A 50 -26.48 -10.99 -6.56
CA SER A 50 -27.88 -11.33 -6.31
C SER A 50 -28.09 -12.79 -5.87
N TRP A 51 -27.14 -13.68 -6.13
CA TRP A 51 -27.12 -15.07 -5.66
C TRP A 51 -26.87 -15.21 -4.15
N VAL A 52 -26.31 -14.21 -3.47
CA VAL A 52 -26.04 -14.25 -2.02
C VAL A 52 -27.33 -13.98 -1.24
N LYS A 53 -28.01 -15.03 -0.77
CA LYS A 53 -29.21 -14.93 0.07
C LYS A 53 -28.92 -15.23 1.53
N ARG A 54 -28.00 -16.15 1.82
CA ARG A 54 -27.58 -16.51 3.18
C ARG A 54 -26.07 -16.46 3.25
N TRP A 55 -25.53 -15.73 4.20
CA TRP A 55 -24.08 -15.66 4.36
C TRP A 55 -23.64 -15.50 5.81
N ALA A 56 -22.39 -15.85 6.09
CA ALA A 56 -21.82 -15.78 7.42
C ALA A 56 -20.43 -15.12 7.44
N ALA A 57 -20.13 -14.42 8.52
CA ALA A 57 -18.81 -13.91 8.83
C ALA A 57 -18.34 -14.48 10.16
N ILE A 58 -17.29 -15.30 10.11
CA ILE A 58 -16.66 -15.94 11.27
C ILE A 58 -15.20 -15.49 11.35
N GLY A 59 -14.56 -15.61 12.51
CA GLY A 59 -13.14 -15.28 12.64
C GLY A 59 -12.81 -14.55 13.92
N ASP A 60 -11.66 -13.88 13.87
CA ASP A 60 -11.07 -13.16 14.98
C ASP A 60 -11.43 -11.65 15.00
N SER A 61 -10.60 -10.85 15.66
CA SER A 61 -10.77 -9.40 15.80
C SER A 61 -10.73 -8.63 14.48
N TYR A 62 -10.07 -9.16 13.43
CA TYR A 62 -10.06 -8.53 12.10
C TYR A 62 -11.38 -8.74 11.36
N THR A 63 -12.14 -9.77 11.71
CA THR A 63 -13.52 -9.93 11.21
C THR A 63 -14.53 -9.24 12.14
N ALA A 64 -14.30 -9.20 13.44
CA ALA A 64 -15.12 -8.42 14.39
C ALA A 64 -15.00 -6.89 14.17
N GLY A 65 -13.83 -6.43 13.73
CA GLY A 65 -13.54 -5.04 13.39
C GLY A 65 -13.40 -4.12 14.61
N ILE A 66 -12.72 -4.60 15.65
CA ILE A 66 -12.48 -3.80 16.86
C ILE A 66 -11.88 -2.43 16.52
N GLY A 67 -12.57 -1.36 16.90
CA GLY A 67 -12.16 0.03 16.68
C GLY A 67 -12.62 0.65 15.35
N ALA A 68 -13.27 -0.12 14.48
CA ALA A 68 -13.77 0.37 13.20
C ALA A 68 -15.20 0.91 13.33
N GLY A 69 -15.35 2.23 13.52
CA GLY A 69 -16.65 2.85 13.71
C GLY A 69 -17.16 2.70 15.14
N ARG A 70 -18.41 2.28 15.31
CA ARG A 70 -19.05 2.15 16.62
C ARG A 70 -19.20 0.69 17.04
N PRO A 71 -18.95 0.36 18.32
CA PRO A 71 -19.21 -0.98 18.84
C PRO A 71 -20.70 -1.30 18.75
N MET A 72 -21.01 -2.50 18.31
CA MET A 72 -22.36 -3.03 18.22
C MET A 72 -22.80 -3.62 19.57
N GLY A 73 -24.12 -3.65 19.78
CA GLY A 73 -24.72 -4.09 21.04
C GLY A 73 -24.48 -3.11 22.19
N ASN A 74 -24.74 -3.56 23.41
CA ASN A 74 -24.48 -2.78 24.61
C ASN A 74 -23.94 -3.68 25.74
N MET A 75 -23.20 -3.09 26.68
CA MET A 75 -22.53 -3.82 27.78
C MET A 75 -23.51 -4.59 28.69
N PHE A 76 -24.79 -4.20 28.71
CA PHE A 76 -25.87 -4.82 29.48
C PHE A 76 -26.83 -5.63 28.61
N GLY A 77 -26.50 -5.81 27.32
CA GLY A 77 -27.36 -6.35 26.27
C GLY A 77 -27.02 -7.79 25.92
N GLY A 78 -26.29 -8.48 26.80
CA GLY A 78 -26.26 -9.93 26.78
C GLY A 78 -27.67 -10.44 27.07
N GLU A 79 -28.08 -11.52 26.40
CA GLU A 79 -29.20 -12.33 26.86
C GLU A 79 -29.07 -12.53 28.37
N THR A 80 -30.17 -12.32 29.10
CA THR A 80 -30.25 -12.72 30.50
C THR A 80 -29.93 -14.21 30.58
N VAL A 81 -28.71 -14.54 31.01
CA VAL A 81 -28.37 -15.88 31.46
C VAL A 81 -29.13 -16.06 32.77
N THR A 82 -30.33 -16.61 32.70
CA THR A 82 -31.03 -17.13 33.88
C THR A 82 -30.22 -18.30 34.40
N VAL A 83 -29.32 -18.04 35.33
CA VAL A 83 -28.72 -19.08 36.16
C VAL A 83 -29.76 -19.43 37.22
N GLU A 84 -30.67 -20.34 36.91
CA GLU A 84 -31.38 -21.06 37.96
C GLU A 84 -30.36 -21.98 38.64
N ILE A 85 -29.86 -21.55 39.80
CA ILE A 85 -29.03 -22.40 40.66
C ILE A 85 -29.98 -23.34 41.39
N ASP A 86 -30.27 -24.50 40.78
CA ASP A 86 -30.75 -25.65 41.52
C ASP A 86 -29.58 -26.59 41.82
N LEU A 87 -29.27 -26.70 43.11
CA LEU A 87 -28.21 -27.54 43.66
C LEU A 87 -28.56 -29.02 43.50
N ASN A 88 -28.14 -29.61 42.38
CA ASN A 88 -27.70 -30.99 42.16
C ASN A 88 -28.02 -31.38 40.71
N ILE A 89 -26.98 -31.68 39.89
CA ILE A 89 -26.93 -32.73 38.84
C ILE A 89 -25.79 -32.43 37.83
N THR A 90 -25.09 -33.50 37.45
CA THR A 90 -24.07 -33.65 36.40
C THR A 90 -24.54 -33.17 35.02
N LEU A 91 -23.74 -32.41 34.27
CA LEU A 91 -23.99 -32.17 32.83
C LEU A 91 -22.71 -32.21 31.97
N PRO A 92 -22.60 -33.17 31.01
CA PRO A 92 -21.84 -33.01 29.78
C PRO A 92 -22.64 -32.10 28.82
N ASN A 93 -21.95 -31.37 27.95
CA ASN A 93 -22.50 -30.40 26.97
C ASN A 93 -22.80 -28.99 27.53
N PHE A 94 -21.75 -28.22 27.80
CA PHE A 94 -21.85 -26.76 27.91
C PHE A 94 -21.87 -26.20 26.48
N LYS A 95 -23.05 -25.82 25.96
CA LYS A 95 -23.19 -25.07 24.71
C LYS A 95 -22.60 -23.67 24.93
N PHE A 96 -21.47 -23.38 24.30
CA PHE A 96 -20.93 -22.02 24.21
C PHE A 96 -21.74 -21.27 23.15
N SER A 97 -22.95 -20.80 23.50
CA SER A 97 -23.78 -19.97 22.62
C SER A 97 -23.34 -18.51 22.69
N GLY A 98 -23.18 -17.91 21.50
CA GLY A 98 -22.77 -16.54 21.18
C GLY A 98 -22.65 -15.56 22.34
N HIS A 99 -21.44 -15.10 22.58
CA HIS A 99 -21.25 -13.84 23.26
C HIS A 99 -21.91 -12.72 22.45
N GLY A 100 -22.65 -11.82 23.12
CA GLY A 100 -23.29 -10.68 22.47
C GLY A 100 -22.27 -9.77 21.79
N ASP A 101 -22.73 -8.98 20.80
CA ASP A 101 -21.88 -8.16 19.92
C ASP A 101 -20.83 -7.32 20.67
N TRP A 102 -21.22 -6.74 21.81
CA TRP A 102 -20.34 -5.94 22.65
C TRP A 102 -19.15 -6.74 23.20
N TYR A 103 -19.40 -7.96 23.69
CA TYR A 103 -18.37 -8.82 24.25
C TYR A 103 -17.45 -9.34 23.14
N CYS A 104 -17.99 -9.65 21.97
CA CYS A 104 -17.15 -10.04 20.83
C CYS A 104 -16.42 -8.87 20.16
N ALA A 105 -16.59 -7.64 20.65
CA ALA A 105 -16.04 -6.42 20.08
C ALA A 105 -16.35 -6.32 18.58
N ARG A 106 -17.60 -6.58 18.19
CA ARG A 106 -18.10 -6.39 16.82
C ARG A 106 -18.43 -4.93 16.58
N TYR A 107 -18.00 -4.36 15.47
CA TYR A 107 -18.24 -2.95 15.15
C TYR A 107 -18.99 -2.77 13.84
N ASP A 108 -19.68 -1.63 13.73
CA ASP A 108 -20.55 -1.33 12.60
C ASP A 108 -19.81 -0.94 11.32
N MET A 109 -18.50 -0.63 11.34
CA MET A 109 -17.68 -0.40 10.14
C MET A 109 -16.67 -1.52 9.87
N SER A 110 -16.87 -2.70 10.47
CA SER A 110 -16.12 -3.89 10.12
C SER A 110 -16.39 -4.31 8.66
N TYR A 111 -15.43 -5.01 8.03
CA TYR A 111 -15.57 -5.41 6.63
C TYR A 111 -16.83 -6.24 6.36
N PRO A 112 -17.28 -7.15 7.26
CA PRO A 112 -18.56 -7.84 7.05
C PRO A 112 -19.74 -6.88 7.08
N MET A 113 -19.74 -5.86 7.93
CA MET A 113 -20.81 -4.88 7.99
C MET A 113 -20.81 -3.94 6.79
N VAL A 114 -19.64 -3.61 6.23
CA VAL A 114 -19.52 -2.88 4.96
C VAL A 114 -20.15 -3.70 3.82
N ILE A 115 -19.78 -4.98 3.70
CA ILE A 115 -20.32 -5.90 2.69
C ILE A 115 -21.83 -6.13 2.89
N SER A 116 -22.29 -6.30 4.13
CA SER A 116 -23.71 -6.49 4.45
C SER A 116 -24.57 -5.33 3.92
N ARG A 117 -24.07 -4.09 4.07
CA ARG A 117 -24.75 -2.90 3.52
C ARG A 117 -24.72 -2.86 2.00
N LEU A 118 -23.62 -3.29 1.38
CA LEU A 118 -23.49 -3.36 -0.08
C LEU A 118 -24.46 -4.38 -0.69
N LEU A 119 -24.55 -5.58 -0.10
CA LEU A 119 -25.48 -6.62 -0.54
C LEU A 119 -26.94 -6.20 -0.31
N GLY A 120 -27.21 -5.45 0.76
CA GLY A 120 -28.51 -4.82 1.00
C GLY A 120 -29.65 -5.83 1.21
N SER A 121 -30.86 -5.44 0.81
CA SER A 121 -32.11 -6.15 1.15
C SER A 121 -32.29 -7.51 0.48
N GLN A 122 -31.39 -7.92 -0.42
CA GLN A 122 -31.47 -9.23 -1.07
C GLN A 122 -31.06 -10.38 -0.14
N VAL A 123 -30.28 -10.07 0.89
CA VAL A 123 -29.83 -11.01 1.92
C VAL A 123 -31.00 -11.34 2.83
N LYS A 124 -31.35 -12.63 2.89
CA LYS A 124 -32.40 -13.17 3.77
C LYS A 124 -31.87 -13.47 5.17
N SER A 125 -30.61 -13.87 5.28
CA SER A 125 -29.96 -14.15 6.55
C SER A 125 -28.48 -13.77 6.50
N PHE A 126 -28.03 -13.03 7.50
CA PHE A 126 -26.63 -12.72 7.75
C PHE A 126 -26.28 -13.15 9.17
N GLN A 127 -25.28 -14.02 9.30
CA GLN A 127 -24.79 -14.52 10.58
C GLN A 127 -23.41 -13.95 10.89
N TYR A 128 -23.32 -13.10 11.91
CA TYR A 128 -22.06 -12.49 12.31
C TYR A 128 -21.56 -13.13 13.60
N ALA A 129 -20.68 -14.13 13.49
CA ALA A 129 -20.21 -14.92 14.63
C ALA A 129 -18.79 -14.59 15.08
N ALA A 130 -18.03 -13.82 14.30
CA ALA A 130 -16.65 -13.45 14.63
C ALA A 130 -16.52 -12.83 16.02
N CYS A 131 -15.39 -13.08 16.68
CA CYS A 131 -15.17 -12.63 18.05
C CYS A 131 -13.70 -12.26 18.27
N SER A 132 -13.48 -11.09 18.86
CA SER A 132 -12.13 -10.66 19.22
C SER A 132 -11.47 -11.62 20.22
N GLY A 133 -10.22 -11.99 19.96
CA GLY A 133 -9.46 -12.92 20.78
C GLY A 133 -9.64 -14.41 20.42
N ASP A 134 -10.58 -14.74 19.54
CA ASP A 134 -10.78 -16.13 19.12
C ASP A 134 -9.58 -16.64 18.30
N ARG A 135 -9.21 -17.89 18.59
CA ARG A 135 -8.16 -18.66 17.90
C ARG A 135 -8.81 -19.75 17.06
N ALA A 136 -8.01 -20.50 16.32
CA ALA A 136 -8.54 -21.52 15.41
C ALA A 136 -9.54 -22.49 16.06
N GLY A 137 -9.29 -22.93 17.30
CA GLY A 137 -10.21 -23.82 18.02
C GLY A 137 -11.60 -23.20 18.23
N GLN A 138 -11.67 -21.93 18.60
CA GLN A 138 -12.92 -21.20 18.76
C GLN A 138 -13.56 -20.89 17.40
N ILE A 139 -12.78 -20.51 16.39
CA ILE A 139 -13.28 -20.22 15.04
C ILE A 139 -13.86 -21.49 14.40
N TYR A 140 -13.26 -22.67 14.65
CA TYR A 140 -13.84 -23.96 14.29
C TYR A 140 -15.20 -24.18 14.97
N GLN A 141 -15.34 -23.81 16.24
CA GLN A 141 -16.63 -23.87 16.93
C GLN A 141 -17.63 -22.86 16.33
N GLN A 142 -17.20 -21.65 15.95
CA GLN A 142 -18.05 -20.72 15.20
C GLN A 142 -18.57 -21.37 13.91
N ALA A 143 -17.69 -22.01 13.13
CA ALA A 143 -18.05 -22.73 11.90
C ALA A 143 -19.02 -23.90 12.14
N GLU A 144 -18.88 -24.65 13.23
CA GLU A 144 -19.80 -25.74 13.57
C GLU A 144 -21.17 -25.22 14.06
N GLN A 145 -21.21 -24.02 14.66
CA GLN A 145 -22.41 -23.46 15.29
C GLN A 145 -23.29 -22.60 14.40
N ILE A 146 -22.73 -21.94 13.37
CA ILE A 146 -23.53 -21.19 12.41
C ILE A 146 -24.56 -22.10 11.71
N GLU A 147 -25.71 -21.53 11.38
CA GLU A 147 -26.71 -22.18 10.54
C GLU A 147 -26.15 -22.42 9.14
N GLY A 148 -26.52 -23.55 8.54
CA GLY A 148 -26.11 -23.92 7.19
C GLY A 148 -26.91 -23.26 6.08
N ASP A 149 -26.84 -23.90 4.91
CA ASP A 149 -27.38 -23.45 3.62
C ASP A 149 -26.81 -22.08 3.21
N LEU A 150 -25.51 -21.90 3.42
CA LEU A 150 -24.80 -20.66 3.16
C LEU A 150 -24.36 -20.57 1.69
N ASP A 151 -24.64 -19.43 1.08
CA ASP A 151 -24.14 -19.09 -0.26
C ASP A 151 -22.72 -18.54 -0.15
N LEU A 152 -22.46 -17.69 0.86
CA LEU A 152 -21.17 -17.02 1.06
C LEU A 152 -20.69 -17.16 2.51
N ALA A 153 -19.40 -17.39 2.72
CA ALA A 153 -18.77 -17.25 4.02
C ALA A 153 -17.45 -16.47 3.91
N MET A 154 -17.18 -15.60 4.88
CA MET A 154 -15.93 -14.83 4.92
C MET A 154 -15.28 -14.95 6.30
N LEU A 155 -13.95 -15.05 6.33
CA LEU A 155 -13.23 -15.18 7.59
C LEU A 155 -11.79 -14.66 7.59
N THR A 156 -11.35 -14.29 8.79
CA THR A 156 -9.94 -14.13 9.18
C THR A 156 -9.63 -15.12 10.31
N ALA A 157 -8.48 -15.79 10.26
CA ALA A 157 -8.06 -16.70 11.31
C ALA A 157 -6.53 -16.87 11.34
N GLY A 158 -6.01 -17.21 12.53
CA GLY A 158 -4.61 -17.57 12.74
C GLY A 158 -3.76 -16.52 13.45
N GLY A 159 -4.12 -15.23 13.42
CA GLY A 159 -3.33 -14.17 14.07
C GLY A 159 -3.16 -14.41 15.58
N ASN A 160 -4.23 -14.83 16.27
CA ASN A 160 -4.19 -15.18 17.69
C ASN A 160 -3.47 -16.51 17.96
N ASP A 161 -3.40 -17.41 16.99
CA ASP A 161 -2.64 -18.68 17.06
C ASP A 161 -1.12 -18.44 17.01
N LEU A 162 -0.68 -17.29 16.48
CA LEU A 162 0.72 -16.85 16.53
C LEU A 162 1.07 -16.02 17.76
N CYS A 163 0.16 -15.94 18.73
CA CYS A 163 0.35 -15.11 19.91
C CYS A 163 0.61 -13.63 19.55
N LEU A 164 0.06 -13.13 18.43
CA LEU A 164 0.31 -11.77 17.94
C LEU A 164 -0.05 -10.70 19.00
N ALA A 165 -1.13 -10.90 19.75
CA ALA A 165 -1.47 -10.05 20.89
C ALA A 165 -0.36 -10.02 21.97
N GLY A 166 0.27 -11.17 22.23
CA GLY A 166 1.42 -11.29 23.12
C GLY A 166 2.66 -10.60 22.56
N ILE A 167 2.88 -10.66 21.25
CA ILE A 167 3.95 -9.91 20.57
C ILE A 167 3.71 -8.41 20.73
N ILE A 168 2.54 -7.91 20.34
CA ILE A 168 2.21 -6.47 20.42
C ILE A 168 2.33 -5.97 21.87
N SER A 169 1.79 -6.73 22.83
CA SER A 169 1.88 -6.42 24.25
C SER A 169 3.34 -6.39 24.72
N ASN A 170 4.08 -7.50 24.61
CA ASN A 170 5.37 -7.66 25.27
C ASN A 170 6.52 -7.01 24.50
N CYS A 171 6.36 -6.82 23.19
CA CYS A 171 7.39 -6.24 22.35
C CYS A 171 7.19 -4.74 22.11
N ILE A 172 5.95 -4.24 22.04
CA ILE A 172 5.70 -2.86 21.58
C ILE A 172 5.08 -2.01 22.69
N LEU A 173 3.93 -2.40 23.22
CA LEU A 173 3.15 -1.56 24.13
C LEU A 173 3.61 -1.63 25.59
N LEU A 174 4.22 -2.74 26.03
CA LEU A 174 4.68 -3.03 27.39
C LEU A 174 6.08 -3.69 27.38
N SER A 175 6.99 -3.12 26.61
CA SER A 175 8.35 -3.60 26.31
C SER A 175 9.43 -3.33 27.37
N ILE A 176 9.21 -2.43 28.35
CA ILE A 176 10.24 -2.06 29.34
C ILE A 176 10.74 -3.27 30.14
N GLY A 177 11.99 -3.66 29.87
CA GLY A 177 12.65 -4.77 30.55
C GLY A 177 12.12 -6.17 30.20
N GLU A 178 11.42 -6.31 29.07
CA GLU A 178 10.77 -7.55 28.60
C GLU A 178 11.46 -8.13 27.34
N GLU A 179 12.76 -7.88 27.14
CA GLU A 179 13.47 -8.31 25.93
C GLU A 179 13.49 -9.84 25.75
N GLU A 180 13.76 -10.59 26.82
CA GLU A 180 13.73 -12.05 26.79
C GLU A 180 12.32 -12.59 26.51
N ALA A 181 11.28 -11.99 27.12
CA ALA A 181 9.89 -12.37 26.90
C ALA A 181 9.43 -12.07 25.46
N CYS A 182 9.85 -10.94 24.89
CA CYS A 182 9.59 -10.61 23.49
C CYS A 182 10.23 -11.65 22.55
N GLU A 183 11.49 -12.02 22.79
CA GLU A 183 12.19 -13.03 21.98
C GLU A 183 11.55 -14.42 22.06
N GLU A 184 11.10 -14.83 23.25
CA GLU A 184 10.42 -16.11 23.42
C GLU A 184 9.07 -16.15 22.69
N VAL A 185 8.25 -15.10 22.82
CA VAL A 185 6.96 -15.04 22.13
C VAL A 185 7.15 -15.04 20.62
N ILE A 186 8.16 -14.35 20.09
CA ILE A 186 8.46 -14.39 18.65
C ILE A 186 8.89 -15.79 18.20
N LYS A 187 9.72 -16.50 18.97
CA LYS A 187 10.11 -17.89 18.63
C LYS A 187 8.90 -18.83 18.61
N VAL A 188 7.98 -18.69 19.57
CA VAL A 188 6.72 -19.45 19.57
C VAL A 188 5.90 -19.12 18.32
N ALA A 189 5.77 -17.85 17.96
CA ALA A 189 5.08 -17.44 16.76
C ALA A 189 5.72 -18.03 15.49
N GLU A 190 7.04 -17.97 15.36
CA GLU A 190 7.77 -18.54 14.23
C GLU A 190 7.52 -20.05 14.10
N ASN A 191 7.57 -20.81 15.21
CA ASN A 191 7.28 -22.24 15.21
C ASN A 191 5.82 -22.55 14.87
N ASN A 192 4.88 -21.77 15.42
CA ASN A 192 3.45 -22.01 15.20
C ASN A 192 3.03 -21.76 13.75
N VAL A 193 3.67 -20.81 13.04
CA VAL A 193 3.41 -20.64 11.60
C VAL A 193 3.69 -21.94 10.85
N ASP A 194 4.84 -22.56 11.13
CA ASP A 194 5.30 -23.73 10.40
C ASP A 194 4.52 -25.00 10.80
N GLU A 195 4.05 -25.10 12.04
CA GLU A 195 3.50 -26.35 12.58
C GLU A 195 1.95 -26.42 12.66
N ILE A 196 1.25 -25.30 12.91
CA ILE A 196 -0.18 -25.36 13.28
C ILE A 196 -1.10 -24.55 12.38
N ILE A 197 -0.67 -23.42 11.82
CA ILE A 197 -1.57 -22.52 11.07
C ILE A 197 -2.23 -23.23 9.91
N LYS A 198 -1.44 -23.93 9.10
CA LYS A 198 -1.93 -24.64 7.93
C LYS A 198 -2.94 -25.73 8.29
N SER A 199 -2.64 -26.57 9.29
CA SER A 199 -3.57 -27.64 9.70
C SER A 199 -4.85 -27.10 10.31
N ASN A 200 -4.73 -26.10 11.17
CA ASN A 200 -5.86 -25.49 11.85
C ASN A 200 -6.81 -24.80 10.85
N MET A 201 -6.26 -24.10 9.85
CA MET A 201 -7.04 -23.49 8.78
C MET A 201 -7.83 -24.53 7.98
N LYS A 202 -7.20 -25.66 7.62
CA LYS A 202 -7.88 -26.75 6.91
C LYS A 202 -9.07 -27.30 7.71
N GLU A 203 -8.90 -27.49 9.02
CA GLU A 203 -9.99 -28.00 9.88
C GLU A 203 -11.18 -27.04 9.96
N ILE A 204 -10.94 -25.72 10.05
CA ILE A 204 -12.00 -24.71 9.97
C ILE A 204 -12.73 -24.77 8.62
N LEU A 205 -11.97 -24.86 7.53
CA LEU A 205 -12.54 -24.93 6.18
C LEU A 205 -13.34 -26.22 5.94
N HIS A 206 -12.92 -27.36 6.48
CA HIS A 206 -13.70 -28.60 6.46
C HIS A 206 -14.98 -28.50 7.32
N ALA A 207 -14.94 -27.80 8.45
CA ALA A 207 -16.15 -27.55 9.25
C ALA A 207 -17.18 -26.72 8.47
N LEU A 208 -16.72 -25.65 7.80
CA LEU A 208 -17.56 -24.82 6.92
C LEU A 208 -18.18 -25.62 5.78
N ASN A 209 -17.51 -26.67 5.28
CA ASN A 209 -18.03 -27.48 4.17
C ASN A 209 -19.40 -28.08 4.47
N LYS A 210 -19.69 -28.39 5.75
CA LYS A 210 -20.99 -28.90 6.19
C LYS A 210 -22.10 -27.84 6.20
N LYS A 211 -21.74 -26.56 6.09
CA LYS A 211 -22.62 -25.40 6.21
C LYS A 211 -22.86 -24.70 4.87
N MET A 212 -21.93 -24.81 3.95
CA MET A 212 -22.02 -24.19 2.62
C MET A 212 -22.93 -24.99 1.70
N ASN A 213 -23.67 -24.27 0.84
CA ASN A 213 -24.32 -24.85 -0.33
C ASN A 213 -23.27 -25.34 -1.33
N LYS A 214 -23.67 -26.30 -2.16
CA LYS A 214 -22.89 -26.66 -3.34
C LYS A 214 -22.70 -25.42 -4.21
N ASP A 215 -21.47 -25.23 -4.70
CA ASP A 215 -21.07 -24.07 -5.51
C ASP A 215 -21.18 -22.72 -4.77
N GLY A 216 -21.30 -22.75 -3.43
CA GLY A 216 -21.12 -21.57 -2.58
C GLY A 216 -19.67 -21.06 -2.61
N VAL A 217 -19.44 -19.88 -2.03
CA VAL A 217 -18.13 -19.21 -2.04
C VAL A 217 -17.64 -18.99 -0.61
N VAL A 218 -16.37 -19.29 -0.36
CA VAL A 218 -15.69 -19.01 0.90
C VAL A 218 -14.48 -18.12 0.63
N VAL A 219 -14.38 -16.98 1.30
CA VAL A 219 -13.22 -16.08 1.16
C VAL A 219 -12.47 -16.01 2.49
N VAL A 220 -11.20 -16.40 2.46
CA VAL A 220 -10.29 -16.24 3.59
C VAL A 220 -9.46 -14.99 3.38
N LEU A 221 -9.56 -14.02 4.28
CA LEU A 221 -8.78 -12.78 4.19
C LEU A 221 -7.44 -12.95 4.93
N GLY A 222 -6.38 -12.39 4.36
CA GLY A 222 -5.07 -12.26 5.01
C GLY A 222 -4.98 -11.12 6.01
N TYR A 223 -3.79 -10.95 6.59
CA TYR A 223 -3.39 -9.78 7.38
C TYR A 223 -2.47 -8.87 6.54
N ALA A 224 -2.17 -7.66 7.01
CA ALA A 224 -1.26 -6.76 6.29
C ALA A 224 -0.10 -6.29 7.17
N GLU A 225 1.01 -5.94 6.53
CA GLU A 225 2.25 -5.51 7.16
C GLU A 225 2.06 -4.17 7.87
N PHE A 226 2.27 -4.17 9.20
CA PHE A 226 2.02 -3.01 10.03
C PHE A 226 2.94 -1.83 9.73
N PHE A 227 4.22 -2.09 9.46
CA PHE A 227 5.25 -1.07 9.51
C PHE A 227 5.90 -0.80 8.15
N ASN A 228 6.08 0.48 7.81
CA ASN A 228 7.04 0.89 6.79
C ASN A 228 8.44 0.48 7.25
N THR A 229 9.28 -0.02 6.33
CA THR A 229 10.66 -0.46 6.63
C THR A 229 11.71 0.16 5.69
N LYS A 230 11.30 1.12 4.85
CA LYS A 230 12.15 1.77 3.85
C LYS A 230 13.00 2.88 4.47
N GLU A 231 12.44 3.62 5.42
CA GLU A 231 13.06 4.78 6.04
C GLU A 231 13.21 4.64 7.56
N ASN A 232 14.04 5.51 8.14
CA ASN A 232 14.39 5.50 9.57
C ASN A 232 13.34 6.21 10.45
N ASN A 233 12.17 6.54 9.92
CA ASN A 233 11.02 6.99 10.69
C ASN A 233 10.67 5.93 11.74
N CYS A 234 10.31 6.33 12.96
CA CYS A 234 10.20 5.48 14.14
C CYS A 234 11.48 4.77 14.64
N GLU A 235 12.66 4.92 14.01
CA GLU A 235 13.86 4.16 14.43
C GLU A 235 14.22 4.41 15.90
N GLU A 236 14.01 5.65 16.35
CA GLU A 236 14.27 6.10 17.71
C GLU A 236 13.03 6.07 18.61
N GLU A 237 11.85 5.77 18.05
CA GLU A 237 10.59 5.75 18.78
C GLU A 237 10.43 4.47 19.61
N ALA A 238 9.89 4.64 20.81
CA ALA A 238 9.42 3.55 21.65
C ALA A 238 7.96 3.80 22.01
N TRP A 239 7.08 2.91 21.56
CA TRP A 239 5.63 3.04 21.73
C TRP A 239 5.13 2.42 23.04
N ASP A 240 6.03 2.32 24.00
CA ASP A 240 5.78 1.76 25.31
C ASP A 240 4.89 2.69 26.14
N ALA A 241 3.84 2.15 26.77
CA ALA A 241 2.92 2.90 27.62
C ALA A 241 3.62 3.58 28.81
N PHE A 242 4.82 3.15 29.18
CA PHE A 242 5.63 3.66 30.29
C PHE A 242 6.95 4.27 29.85
N SER A 243 7.12 4.65 28.57
CA SER A 243 8.34 5.27 28.02
C SER A 243 8.84 6.49 28.83
N TRP A 244 7.94 7.21 29.52
CA TRP A 244 8.30 8.27 30.48
C TRP A 244 9.20 7.80 31.64
N ARG A 245 9.34 6.49 31.89
CA ARG A 245 10.25 5.88 32.90
C ARG A 245 11.64 5.56 32.36
N ASP A 246 11.93 5.86 31.08
CA ASP A 246 13.23 5.61 30.45
C ASP A 246 14.40 6.41 31.05
N PHE A 247 14.13 7.32 32.01
CA PHE A 247 15.15 8.00 32.81
C PHE A 247 15.81 7.10 33.88
N TRP A 248 15.28 5.90 34.15
CA TRP A 248 15.85 4.98 35.15
C TRP A 248 16.92 4.06 34.53
N PRO A 249 18.16 4.01 35.07
CA PRO A 249 19.34 3.49 34.36
C PRO A 249 19.41 1.97 34.15
N LEU A 250 18.37 1.20 34.47
CA LEU A 250 18.40 -0.27 34.46
C LEU A 250 17.31 -0.95 33.62
N LYS A 251 16.34 -0.22 33.04
CA LYS A 251 15.33 -0.77 32.12
C LYS A 251 14.94 0.28 31.09
N ARG A 252 15.10 -0.02 29.80
CA ARG A 252 14.69 0.84 28.69
C ARG A 252 13.58 0.18 27.89
N SER A 253 12.69 1.00 27.36
CA SER A 253 11.71 0.60 26.35
C SER A 253 12.41 0.10 25.08
N GLN A 254 11.76 -0.79 24.34
CA GLN A 254 12.33 -1.34 23.11
C GLN A 254 11.90 -0.49 21.91
N LYS A 255 12.88 -0.04 21.14
CA LYS A 255 12.65 0.79 19.96
C LYS A 255 12.05 0.01 18.79
N LEU A 256 11.37 0.72 17.89
CA LEU A 256 10.85 0.19 16.63
C LEU A 256 11.88 0.30 15.50
N THR A 257 13.06 -0.30 15.70
CA THR A 257 14.12 -0.31 14.69
C THR A 257 13.66 -0.94 13.37
N ILE A 258 14.28 -0.58 12.24
CA ILE A 258 13.99 -1.16 10.93
C ILE A 258 14.10 -2.70 11.00
N ALA A 259 15.12 -3.22 11.68
CA ALA A 259 15.32 -4.65 11.84
C ALA A 259 14.13 -5.31 12.54
N ARG A 260 13.60 -4.65 13.57
CA ARG A 260 12.47 -5.13 14.34
C ARG A 260 11.16 -5.05 13.57
N ARG A 261 10.90 -3.92 12.90
CA ARG A 261 9.76 -3.72 12.00
C ARG A 261 9.75 -4.78 10.90
N LYS A 262 10.90 -5.05 10.28
CA LYS A 262 11.07 -6.15 9.31
C LYS A 262 10.69 -7.49 9.92
N ARG A 263 11.16 -7.80 11.13
CA ARG A 263 10.83 -9.07 11.79
C ARG A 263 9.33 -9.25 12.02
N PHE A 264 8.61 -8.20 12.44
CA PHE A 264 7.15 -8.27 12.59
C PHE A 264 6.44 -8.45 11.24
N ASN A 265 6.85 -7.70 10.22
CA ASN A 265 6.30 -7.84 8.87
C ASN A 265 6.56 -9.24 8.29
N GLU A 266 7.72 -9.85 8.55
CA GLU A 266 8.01 -11.22 8.12
C GLU A 266 7.06 -12.25 8.77
N LEU A 267 6.63 -12.05 10.02
CA LEU A 267 5.60 -12.91 10.62
C LEU A 267 4.27 -12.81 9.87
N VAL A 268 3.87 -11.60 9.47
CA VAL A 268 2.65 -11.37 8.67
C VAL A 268 2.75 -12.07 7.30
N LYS A 269 3.89 -11.96 6.63
CA LYS A 269 4.10 -12.66 5.34
C LYS A 269 4.04 -14.18 5.51
N LYS A 270 4.66 -14.71 6.56
CA LYS A 270 4.67 -16.16 6.83
C LYS A 270 3.26 -16.69 7.12
N ILE A 271 2.44 -16.00 7.94
CA ILE A 271 1.06 -16.43 8.19
C ILE A 271 0.20 -16.36 6.93
N ASN A 272 0.29 -15.27 6.16
CA ASN A 272 -0.46 -15.14 4.91
C ASN A 272 -0.10 -16.26 3.94
N LYS A 273 1.20 -16.58 3.81
CA LYS A 273 1.66 -17.69 2.99
C LYS A 273 1.09 -19.03 3.47
N ALA A 274 1.17 -19.34 4.76
CA ALA A 274 0.65 -20.59 5.31
C ALA A 274 -0.87 -20.72 5.12
N THR A 275 -1.61 -19.63 5.30
CA THR A 275 -3.06 -19.56 5.06
C THR A 275 -3.40 -19.73 3.58
N ALA A 276 -2.70 -19.03 2.67
CA ALA A 276 -2.90 -19.16 1.22
C ALA A 276 -2.60 -20.58 0.73
N GLU A 277 -1.56 -21.23 1.27
CA GLU A 277 -1.25 -22.63 0.99
C GLU A 277 -2.36 -23.57 1.49
N ALA A 278 -2.90 -23.34 2.69
CA ALA A 278 -4.02 -24.12 3.22
C ALA A 278 -5.26 -24.00 2.33
N VAL A 279 -5.60 -22.78 1.92
CA VAL A 279 -6.71 -22.47 1.01
C VAL A 279 -6.51 -23.17 -0.34
N THR A 280 -5.30 -23.10 -0.90
CA THR A 280 -4.95 -23.74 -2.19
C THR A 280 -5.04 -25.27 -2.13
N GLU A 281 -4.75 -25.87 -0.97
CA GLU A 281 -4.94 -27.32 -0.78
C GLU A 281 -6.42 -27.69 -0.66
N ILE A 282 -7.20 -26.93 0.10
CA ILE A 282 -8.65 -27.13 0.25
C ILE A 282 -9.38 -26.92 -1.08
N SER A 283 -8.97 -25.94 -1.88
CA SER A 283 -9.61 -25.67 -3.18
C SER A 283 -9.44 -26.82 -4.19
N LYS A 284 -8.52 -27.76 -3.93
CA LYS A 284 -8.24 -28.95 -4.75
C LYS A 284 -8.78 -30.24 -4.12
N ASP A 285 -9.39 -30.14 -2.95
CA ASP A 285 -9.93 -31.30 -2.24
C ASP A 285 -11.31 -31.66 -2.78
N ASP A 286 -11.46 -32.89 -3.27
CA ASP A 286 -12.71 -33.40 -3.85
C ASP A 286 -13.85 -33.50 -2.82
N GLU A 287 -13.55 -33.48 -1.51
CA GLU A 287 -14.58 -33.46 -0.47
C GLU A 287 -15.25 -32.08 -0.32
N ILE A 288 -14.64 -31.02 -0.85
CA ILE A 288 -15.10 -29.63 -0.69
C ILE A 288 -16.11 -29.27 -1.79
N GLN A 289 -17.33 -28.90 -1.38
CA GLN A 289 -18.43 -28.60 -2.31
C GLN A 289 -18.54 -27.13 -2.72
N TYR A 290 -17.81 -26.24 -2.05
CA TYR A 290 -17.76 -24.81 -2.31
C TYR A 290 -16.49 -24.42 -3.08
N LYS A 291 -16.44 -23.19 -3.60
CA LYS A 291 -15.20 -22.55 -4.09
C LYS A 291 -14.58 -21.73 -2.97
N VAL A 292 -13.26 -21.80 -2.81
CA VAL A 292 -12.54 -21.03 -1.79
C VAL A 292 -11.30 -20.38 -2.34
N GLY A 293 -11.02 -19.20 -1.81
CA GLY A 293 -9.95 -18.34 -2.26
C GLY A 293 -9.39 -17.49 -1.13
N PHE A 294 -8.24 -16.86 -1.40
CA PHE A 294 -7.47 -16.10 -0.42
C PHE A 294 -7.35 -14.65 -0.86
N ALA A 295 -7.99 -13.76 -0.12
CA ALA A 295 -7.95 -12.32 -0.38
C ALA A 295 -6.75 -11.67 0.34
N ASP A 296 -5.67 -11.45 -0.41
CA ASP A 296 -4.48 -10.74 0.08
C ASP A 296 -4.56 -9.23 -0.15
N TRP A 297 -4.89 -8.48 0.90
CA TRP A 297 -4.94 -7.02 0.87
C TRP A 297 -3.61 -6.37 1.28
N ASN A 298 -2.59 -7.15 1.68
CA ASN A 298 -1.27 -6.63 2.07
C ASN A 298 -0.61 -5.77 0.96
N PRO A 299 -0.66 -6.16 -0.34
CA PRO A 299 -0.07 -5.36 -1.42
C PRO A 299 -0.61 -3.95 -1.56
N TRP A 300 -1.84 -3.69 -1.12
CA TRP A 300 -2.38 -2.34 -1.10
C TRP A 300 -1.71 -1.48 -0.04
N VAL A 301 -1.45 -2.05 1.14
CA VAL A 301 -1.01 -1.30 2.32
C VAL A 301 0.40 -0.76 2.17
N TYR A 302 1.33 -1.55 1.60
CA TYR A 302 2.73 -1.13 1.45
C TYR A 302 3.03 -0.32 0.18
N GLN A 303 2.03 -0.03 -0.67
CA GLN A 303 2.22 0.84 -1.83
C GLN A 303 2.54 2.27 -1.40
N ASP A 304 3.59 2.85 -1.97
CA ASP A 304 4.05 4.20 -1.62
C ASP A 304 2.97 5.28 -1.86
N LYS A 305 2.11 5.08 -2.86
CA LYS A 305 0.98 5.98 -3.15
C LYS A 305 -0.16 5.88 -2.12
N VAL A 306 -0.34 4.69 -1.53
CA VAL A 306 -1.38 4.46 -0.52
C VAL A 306 -0.88 4.93 0.84
N ASP A 307 0.41 4.71 1.13
CA ASP A 307 1.02 5.11 2.39
C ASP A 307 0.23 4.60 3.61
N GLY A 308 -0.11 3.31 3.59
CA GLY A 308 -1.06 2.69 4.51
C GLY A 308 -0.47 2.15 5.82
N GLN A 309 0.86 2.17 5.97
CA GLN A 309 1.59 1.55 7.06
C GLN A 309 1.93 2.52 8.19
N MET A 310 2.06 2.01 9.40
CA MET A 310 2.68 2.73 10.52
C MET A 310 4.13 3.10 10.20
N CYS A 311 4.66 4.13 10.85
CA CYS A 311 6.04 4.60 10.66
C CYS A 311 6.33 5.12 9.25
N SER A 312 5.32 5.71 8.61
CA SER A 312 5.47 6.41 7.35
C SER A 312 6.33 7.68 7.50
N PRO A 313 7.15 8.02 6.48
CA PRO A 313 7.85 9.29 6.44
C PRO A 313 6.96 10.52 6.31
N SER A 314 5.72 10.37 5.85
CA SER A 314 4.76 11.47 5.77
C SER A 314 4.19 11.86 7.14
N SER A 315 4.25 10.94 8.13
CA SER A 315 3.59 11.12 9.41
C SER A 315 4.46 11.87 10.42
N ASN A 316 3.80 12.70 11.25
CA ASN A 316 4.41 13.41 12.37
C ASN A 316 4.25 12.68 13.72
N GLY A 317 3.64 11.49 13.73
CA GLY A 317 3.37 10.70 14.93
C GLY A 317 1.94 10.83 15.49
N ASP A 318 1.10 11.73 14.96
CA ASP A 318 -0.30 11.84 15.35
C ASP A 318 -1.16 10.70 14.74
N TYR A 319 -2.32 10.41 15.32
CA TYR A 319 -3.33 9.50 14.79
C TYR A 319 -4.75 9.97 15.14
N PRO A 320 -5.61 10.23 14.13
CA PRO A 320 -5.34 10.22 12.70
C PRO A 320 -4.44 11.40 12.27
N ASP A 321 -3.51 11.14 11.35
CA ASP A 321 -2.63 12.15 10.77
C ASP A 321 -3.19 12.72 9.47
N LYS A 322 -3.16 14.04 9.31
CA LYS A 322 -3.59 14.73 8.08
C LYS A 322 -2.64 14.50 6.90
N ASN A 323 -1.36 14.29 7.18
CA ASN A 323 -0.34 14.05 6.15
C ASN A 323 -0.33 12.59 5.67
N GLN A 324 -0.92 11.69 6.46
CA GLN A 324 -1.09 10.28 6.14
C GLN A 324 -2.58 9.90 6.10
N PRO A 325 -3.38 10.50 5.20
CA PRO A 325 -4.83 10.33 5.22
C PRO A 325 -5.25 8.87 4.98
N ASN A 326 -4.43 8.08 4.28
CA ASN A 326 -4.73 6.72 3.84
C ASN A 326 -4.15 5.63 4.74
N MET A 327 -3.76 5.98 5.97
CA MET A 327 -3.37 5.02 7.00
C MET A 327 -4.45 3.93 7.18
N GLN A 328 -4.04 2.66 7.17
CA GLN A 328 -4.97 1.51 7.18
C GLN A 328 -5.20 0.93 8.58
N PHE A 329 -4.34 1.25 9.56
CA PHE A 329 -4.41 0.70 10.91
C PHE A 329 -4.68 1.77 11.97
N ILE A 330 -5.13 1.31 13.14
CA ILE A 330 -5.21 2.09 14.37
C ILE A 330 -3.86 2.03 15.08
N LYS A 331 -3.31 3.18 15.45
CA LYS A 331 -2.06 3.28 16.21
C LYS A 331 -2.22 4.26 17.37
N PRO A 332 -1.42 4.14 18.44
CA PRO A 332 -1.35 5.18 19.46
C PRO A 332 -0.75 6.48 18.90
N ASP A 333 -1.10 7.62 19.50
CA ASP A 333 -0.38 8.88 19.32
C ASP A 333 1.05 8.74 19.87
N THR A 334 2.04 9.07 19.04
CA THR A 334 3.47 8.94 19.36
C THR A 334 4.19 10.29 19.40
N ASN A 335 3.43 11.39 19.30
CA ASN A 335 3.93 12.75 19.45
C ASN A 335 4.30 13.03 20.94
N PRO A 336 5.50 13.59 21.22
CA PRO A 336 5.99 13.81 22.58
C PRO A 336 5.16 14.74 23.49
N TRP A 337 4.01 15.28 23.04
CA TRP A 337 3.22 16.22 23.84
C TRP A 337 1.77 15.86 24.19
N SER A 338 1.20 14.75 23.72
CA SER A 338 -0.13 14.30 24.17
C SER A 338 -0.47 12.93 23.60
N GLY A 339 -1.34 12.18 24.27
CA GLY A 339 -1.96 11.02 23.64
C GLY A 339 -2.64 10.12 24.66
N TRP A 340 -1.98 9.04 25.04
CA TRP A 340 -2.67 7.96 25.74
C TRP A 340 -3.27 8.33 27.12
N ARG A 341 -2.62 9.20 27.90
CA ARG A 341 -3.17 9.66 29.19
C ARG A 341 -4.38 10.58 29.01
N ASP A 342 -4.41 11.39 27.96
CA ASP A 342 -5.52 12.29 27.69
C ASP A 342 -6.71 11.53 27.09
N ASP A 343 -6.47 10.49 26.26
CA ASP A 343 -7.51 9.60 25.74
C ASP A 343 -8.20 8.77 26.85
N VAL A 344 -7.40 8.18 27.75
CA VAL A 344 -7.93 7.45 28.91
C VAL A 344 -8.70 8.40 29.83
N ARG A 345 -8.17 9.61 30.06
CA ARG A 345 -8.82 10.65 30.88
C ARG A 345 -10.12 11.15 30.26
N ASP A 346 -10.17 11.35 28.95
CA ASP A 346 -11.37 11.79 28.24
C ASP A 346 -12.44 10.69 28.21
N GLU A 347 -12.07 9.40 28.11
CA GLU A 347 -13.00 8.29 28.30
C GLU A 347 -13.53 8.20 29.73
N LEU A 348 -12.68 8.37 30.75
CA LEU A 348 -13.08 8.35 32.16
C LEU A 348 -14.01 9.52 32.49
N LYS A 349 -13.73 10.72 31.94
CA LYS A 349 -14.62 11.89 32.02
C LYS A 349 -15.94 11.67 31.27
N LYS A 350 -15.92 11.04 30.09
CA LYS A 350 -17.14 10.63 29.36
C LYS A 350 -17.98 9.60 30.14
N ARG A 351 -17.36 8.86 31.07
CA ARG A 351 -17.99 7.86 31.95
C ARG A 351 -18.35 8.36 33.35
N GLY A 352 -18.07 9.64 33.66
CA GLY A 352 -18.48 10.29 34.92
C GLY A 352 -17.71 9.86 36.16
N LEU A 353 -16.50 9.32 36.01
CA LEU A 353 -15.60 8.95 37.12
C LEU A 353 -14.70 10.14 37.50
N ASP A 354 -14.46 10.35 38.79
CA ASP A 354 -13.69 11.47 39.33
C ASP A 354 -12.18 11.19 39.41
N GLU A 355 -11.38 12.22 39.71
CA GLU A 355 -9.91 12.16 39.69
C GLU A 355 -9.32 11.15 40.72
N GLU A 356 -10.05 10.82 41.78
CA GLU A 356 -9.64 9.80 42.76
C GLU A 356 -9.79 8.37 42.21
N ASP A 357 -10.84 8.10 41.44
CA ASP A 357 -11.05 6.80 40.80
C ASP A 357 -10.02 6.53 39.68
N GLU A 358 -9.60 7.57 38.95
CA GLU A 358 -8.50 7.51 37.97
C GLU A 358 -7.16 7.11 38.63
N ALA A 359 -6.82 7.74 39.76
CA ALA A 359 -5.58 7.46 40.47
C ALA A 359 -5.54 6.03 41.03
N LYS A 360 -6.68 5.55 41.53
CA LYS A 360 -6.84 4.17 42.05
C LYS A 360 -6.71 3.14 40.93
N PHE A 361 -7.33 3.37 39.78
CA PHE A 361 -7.25 2.46 38.63
C PHE A 361 -5.81 2.32 38.12
N LEU A 362 -5.10 3.44 37.97
CA LEU A 362 -3.70 3.46 37.57
C LEU A 362 -2.79 2.73 38.58
N GLN A 363 -3.03 2.95 39.88
CA GLN A 363 -2.26 2.29 40.94
C GLN A 363 -2.55 0.79 41.05
N GLU A 364 -3.81 0.36 40.85
CA GLU A 364 -4.17 -1.06 40.78
C GLU A 364 -3.58 -1.75 39.56
N MET A 365 -3.52 -1.06 38.41
CA MET A 365 -2.82 -1.55 37.22
C MET A 365 -1.32 -1.70 37.48
N GLU A 366 -0.66 -0.73 38.12
CA GLU A 366 0.77 -0.83 38.48
C GLU A 366 1.05 -2.04 39.38
N VAL A 367 0.23 -2.27 40.41
CA VAL A 367 0.38 -3.43 41.31
C VAL A 367 0.11 -4.77 40.59
N LYS A 368 -0.85 -4.80 39.65
CA LYS A 368 -1.12 -5.98 38.82
C LYS A 368 0.04 -6.27 37.86
N ILE A 369 0.65 -5.23 37.28
CA ILE A 369 1.80 -5.33 36.37
C ILE A 369 3.03 -5.83 37.11
N GLU A 370 3.34 -5.31 38.29
CA GLU A 370 4.49 -5.76 39.10
C GLU A 370 4.33 -7.22 39.57
N LYS A 371 3.09 -7.65 39.86
CA LYS A 371 2.75 -9.05 40.10
C LYS A 371 2.85 -9.91 38.84
N ARG A 372 2.53 -9.37 37.65
CA ARG A 372 2.65 -10.06 36.35
C ARG A 372 4.13 -10.26 35.98
N GLN A 373 4.97 -9.24 36.15
CA GLN A 373 6.44 -9.29 35.95
C GLN A 373 7.11 -10.40 36.78
N LYS A 374 6.72 -10.56 38.05
CA LYS A 374 7.22 -11.65 38.92
C LYS A 374 6.66 -13.03 38.55
N ARG A 375 5.49 -13.09 37.90
CA ARG A 375 4.85 -14.34 37.46
C ARG A 375 5.36 -14.82 36.10
N THR A 376 5.64 -13.94 35.15
CA THR A 376 6.09 -14.29 33.79
C THR A 376 7.49 -14.91 33.82
N ALA A 377 8.47 -14.25 34.46
CA ALA A 377 9.82 -14.79 34.62
C ALA A 377 9.86 -16.11 35.45
N GLY A 378 8.94 -16.27 36.40
CA GLY A 378 8.80 -17.50 37.19
C GLY A 378 8.06 -18.62 36.45
N ARG A 379 7.10 -18.32 35.58
CA ARG A 379 6.29 -19.31 34.84
C ARG A 379 7.00 -19.89 33.63
N ILE A 380 7.93 -19.18 33.01
CA ILE A 380 8.75 -19.71 31.93
C ILE A 380 9.67 -20.83 32.47
N TRP A 381 10.30 -20.64 33.64
CA TRP A 381 11.15 -21.66 34.29
C TRP A 381 10.41 -22.69 35.16
N SER A 382 9.18 -22.38 35.63
CA SER A 382 8.31 -23.35 36.29
C SER A 382 7.26 -23.96 35.36
N SER A 383 7.32 -23.66 34.06
CA SER A 383 6.59 -24.41 33.06
C SER A 383 7.10 -25.83 33.14
N LYS A 384 6.27 -26.68 33.72
CA LYS A 384 6.48 -28.12 33.82
C LYS A 384 6.30 -28.75 32.45
N PHE A 385 6.98 -28.21 31.44
CA PHE A 385 7.22 -28.86 30.15
C PHE A 385 7.93 -30.21 30.34
N PHE A 386 8.51 -30.48 31.52
CA PHE A 386 9.18 -31.75 31.82
C PHE A 386 8.66 -32.59 32.99
N ASN A 387 7.68 -32.20 33.83
CA ASN A 387 7.24 -33.09 34.96
C ASN A 387 5.89 -32.76 35.64
N SER A 388 4.81 -32.41 34.92
CA SER A 388 3.47 -32.32 35.54
C SER A 388 2.47 -33.30 34.94
N PRO A 389 1.94 -34.25 35.71
CA PRO A 389 0.69 -34.91 35.35
C PRO A 389 -0.44 -33.87 35.51
N ASN A 390 -1.09 -33.53 34.39
CA ASN A 390 -2.19 -32.56 34.20
C ASN A 390 -1.83 -31.06 34.14
N PRO A 391 -1.77 -30.52 32.91
CA PRO A 391 -2.76 -29.55 32.33
C PRO A 391 -3.16 -29.96 30.88
N PRO A 392 -4.38 -29.78 30.26
CA PRO A 392 -5.26 -28.59 30.07
C PRO A 392 -6.75 -28.96 29.74
N GLU A 393 -7.58 -29.32 30.73
CA GLU A 393 -8.76 -30.17 30.46
C GLU A 393 -9.98 -29.52 29.78
N ILE A 394 -10.23 -28.20 29.86
CA ILE A 394 -11.53 -27.67 29.37
C ILE A 394 -11.60 -27.63 27.84
N VAL A 395 -10.54 -27.16 27.17
CA VAL A 395 -10.46 -27.15 25.70
C VAL A 395 -10.24 -28.57 25.15
N ARG A 396 -9.43 -29.42 25.82
CA ARG A 396 -9.24 -30.82 25.40
C ARG A 396 -10.42 -31.76 25.71
N ARG A 397 -11.30 -31.45 26.68
CA ARG A 397 -12.53 -32.25 26.93
C ARG A 397 -13.64 -31.96 25.92
N VAL A 398 -13.60 -30.82 25.24
CA VAL A 398 -14.59 -30.43 24.24
C VAL A 398 -14.13 -30.79 22.83
N LEU A 399 -12.82 -30.72 22.55
CA LEU A 399 -12.28 -30.91 21.21
C LEU A 399 -11.91 -32.38 20.92
N GLY A 400 -12.32 -32.87 19.75
CA GLY A 400 -12.02 -34.19 19.21
C GLY A 400 -10.62 -34.32 18.60
N ARG A 401 -10.28 -35.52 18.11
CA ARG A 401 -8.96 -35.83 17.51
C ARG A 401 -8.71 -35.11 16.16
N ARG A 402 -9.72 -34.47 15.57
CA ARG A 402 -9.68 -33.76 14.27
C ARG A 402 -9.87 -32.25 14.42
N ASP A 403 -9.69 -31.73 15.62
CA ASP A 403 -9.98 -30.34 15.98
C ASP A 403 -8.69 -29.53 16.14
N PRO A 404 -8.75 -28.19 16.03
CA PRO A 404 -7.56 -27.35 15.96
C PRO A 404 -6.64 -27.49 17.16
N LYS A 405 -5.33 -27.53 16.87
CA LYS A 405 -4.28 -27.60 17.90
C LYS A 405 -4.18 -26.25 18.61
N ALA A 406 -4.06 -26.29 19.94
CA ALA A 406 -3.80 -25.11 20.74
C ALA A 406 -2.37 -24.57 20.50
N PRO A 407 -2.18 -23.23 20.47
CA PRO A 407 -0.91 -22.61 20.10
C PRO A 407 0.14 -22.55 21.22
N GLY A 408 -0.22 -22.80 22.48
CA GLY A 408 0.74 -22.78 23.60
C GLY A 408 1.27 -21.37 23.92
N CYS A 409 0.44 -20.34 23.77
CA CYS A 409 0.83 -18.97 24.07
C CYS A 409 0.98 -18.76 25.59
N PRO A 410 1.86 -17.85 26.06
CA PRO A 410 2.00 -17.57 27.50
C PRO A 410 0.72 -17.11 28.22
N SER A 411 -0.29 -16.63 27.48
CA SER A 411 -1.60 -16.26 28.01
C SER A 411 -2.53 -17.45 28.27
N ASP A 412 -2.16 -18.68 27.89
CA ASP A 412 -3.03 -19.86 27.92
C ASP A 412 -3.26 -20.42 29.34
N ASP A 413 -2.36 -20.10 30.28
CA ASP A 413 -2.40 -20.56 31.68
C ASP A 413 -3.05 -19.58 32.65
N ASP A 414 -3.52 -18.42 32.18
CA ASP A 414 -4.29 -17.45 32.96
C ASP A 414 -5.75 -17.43 32.49
N ARG A 415 -6.68 -17.35 33.45
CA ARG A 415 -8.11 -17.21 33.18
C ARG A 415 -8.32 -15.81 32.60
N ASP A 416 -8.20 -15.70 31.29
CA ASP A 416 -8.17 -14.44 30.56
C ASP A 416 -9.58 -13.85 30.42
N TRP A 417 -10.01 -13.15 31.47
CA TRP A 417 -11.21 -12.31 31.51
C TRP A 417 -11.12 -11.09 30.57
N THR A 418 -10.08 -11.01 29.73
CA THR A 418 -9.67 -9.82 29.00
C THR A 418 -9.32 -10.06 27.52
N MET A 419 -9.75 -11.21 26.97
CA MET A 419 -9.77 -11.52 25.52
C MET A 419 -8.42 -11.28 24.82
N GLY A 420 -7.32 -11.65 25.46
CA GLY A 420 -5.98 -11.59 24.90
C GLY A 420 -5.20 -10.31 25.19
N LEU A 421 -5.81 -9.25 25.76
CA LEU A 421 -5.08 -7.98 25.99
C LEU A 421 -5.30 -7.25 27.31
N GLY A 422 -6.24 -7.59 28.19
CA GLY A 422 -6.28 -6.91 29.51
C GLY A 422 -6.87 -5.50 29.50
N LEU A 423 -7.18 -4.95 28.33
CA LEU A 423 -7.24 -3.51 28.12
C LEU A 423 -8.59 -3.09 27.52
N PRO A 424 -9.05 -1.85 27.77
CA PRO A 424 -10.23 -1.28 27.12
C PRO A 424 -10.16 -1.43 25.59
N ASN A 425 -11.31 -1.56 24.92
CA ASN A 425 -11.38 -1.74 23.46
C ASN A 425 -10.59 -0.69 22.67
N SER A 426 -10.45 0.54 23.18
CA SER A 426 -9.65 1.61 22.59
C SER A 426 -8.16 1.26 22.49
N VAL A 427 -7.61 0.56 23.49
CA VAL A 427 -6.22 0.12 23.48
C VAL A 427 -6.08 -1.23 22.76
N GLY A 428 -7.08 -2.11 22.91
CA GLY A 428 -7.16 -3.37 22.18
C GLY A 428 -7.28 -3.20 20.66
N ALA A 429 -7.82 -2.07 20.21
CA ALA A 429 -7.93 -1.71 18.79
C ALA A 429 -6.59 -1.32 18.14
N ASN A 430 -5.55 -0.98 18.91
CA ASN A 430 -4.23 -0.71 18.33
C ASN A 430 -3.76 -1.92 17.50
N PHE A 431 -3.13 -1.66 16.35
CA PHE A 431 -2.74 -2.66 15.36
C PHE A 431 -3.89 -3.41 14.67
N HIS A 432 -5.13 -2.93 14.81
CA HIS A 432 -6.26 -3.41 14.01
C HIS A 432 -6.54 -2.47 12.83
N PRO A 433 -7.18 -2.96 11.76
CA PRO A 433 -7.59 -2.12 10.65
C PRO A 433 -8.56 -1.03 11.14
N ASN A 434 -8.37 0.21 10.69
CA ASN A 434 -9.34 1.28 10.94
C ASN A 434 -10.49 1.20 9.92
N GLU A 435 -11.38 2.20 9.89
CA GLU A 435 -12.48 2.24 8.92
C GLU A 435 -12.01 2.11 7.46
N LYS A 436 -10.89 2.76 7.09
CA LYS A 436 -10.30 2.63 5.74
C LYS A 436 -9.74 1.23 5.50
N GLY A 437 -9.05 0.67 6.49
CA GLY A 437 -8.58 -0.71 6.46
C GLY A 437 -9.71 -1.70 6.21
N HIS A 438 -10.86 -1.55 6.89
CA HIS A 438 -12.02 -2.42 6.67
C HIS A 438 -12.71 -2.20 5.33
N ILE A 439 -12.71 -0.98 4.78
CA ILE A 439 -13.16 -0.73 3.41
C ILE A 439 -12.24 -1.43 2.40
N THR A 440 -10.92 -1.36 2.59
CA THR A 440 -9.93 -2.07 1.77
C THR A 440 -10.15 -3.58 1.88
N MET A 441 -10.24 -4.13 3.09
CA MET A 441 -10.53 -5.56 3.32
C MET A 441 -11.82 -6.00 2.64
N ALA A 442 -12.89 -5.21 2.74
CA ALA A 442 -14.16 -5.49 2.08
C ALA A 442 -13.99 -5.52 0.55
N SER A 443 -13.22 -4.58 -0.01
CA SER A 443 -12.97 -4.49 -1.45
C SER A 443 -12.24 -5.73 -1.97
N PHE A 444 -11.17 -6.14 -1.30
CA PHE A 444 -10.42 -7.35 -1.67
C PHE A 444 -11.23 -8.63 -1.46
N ALA A 445 -12.03 -8.72 -0.39
CA ALA A 445 -12.88 -9.87 -0.17
C ALA A 445 -13.99 -10.01 -1.22
N MET A 446 -14.57 -8.89 -1.66
CA MET A 446 -15.57 -8.89 -2.72
C MET A 446 -14.95 -9.20 -4.08
N ALA A 447 -13.75 -8.69 -4.39
CA ALA A 447 -13.02 -9.04 -5.60
C ALA A 447 -12.71 -10.55 -5.67
N GLU A 448 -12.20 -11.13 -4.59
CA GLU A 448 -11.96 -12.57 -4.51
C GLU A 448 -13.27 -13.37 -4.64
N ALA A 449 -14.36 -12.89 -4.04
CA ALA A 449 -15.67 -13.53 -4.21
C ALA A 449 -16.16 -13.50 -5.66
N MET A 450 -15.88 -12.43 -6.42
CA MET A 450 -16.18 -12.33 -7.85
C MET A 450 -15.35 -13.34 -8.65
N ASP A 451 -14.06 -13.47 -8.37
CA ASP A 451 -13.17 -14.44 -9.02
C ASP A 451 -13.64 -15.88 -8.78
N LEU A 452 -13.97 -16.21 -7.53
CA LEU A 452 -14.51 -17.52 -7.19
C LEU A 452 -15.88 -17.76 -7.82
N ARG A 453 -16.71 -16.73 -7.95
CA ARG A 453 -18.00 -16.81 -8.65
C ARG A 453 -17.80 -17.05 -10.14
N SER A 454 -16.78 -16.47 -10.77
CA SER A 454 -16.46 -16.72 -12.18
C SER A 454 -16.12 -18.20 -12.41
N LEU A 455 -15.41 -18.83 -11.47
CA LEU A 455 -15.13 -20.28 -11.50
C LEU A 455 -16.39 -21.13 -11.35
N VAL A 456 -17.38 -20.68 -10.57
CA VAL A 456 -18.69 -21.36 -10.46
C VAL A 456 -19.47 -21.26 -11.76
N LEU A 457 -19.44 -20.09 -12.40
CA LEU A 457 -20.18 -19.81 -13.63
C LEU A 457 -19.49 -20.37 -14.90
N GLY A 458 -18.19 -20.70 -14.80
CA GLY A 458 -17.41 -21.15 -15.96
C GLY A 458 -17.08 -20.02 -16.94
N VAL A 459 -16.97 -18.78 -16.44
CA VAL A 459 -16.63 -17.58 -17.21
C VAL A 459 -15.30 -17.00 -16.76
N ASP A 460 -14.68 -16.22 -17.62
CA ASP A 460 -13.45 -15.49 -17.28
C ASP A 460 -13.74 -14.50 -16.15
N SER A 461 -12.80 -14.39 -15.20
CA SER A 461 -12.89 -13.38 -14.14
C SER A 461 -12.89 -11.98 -14.78
N PRO A 462 -13.72 -11.05 -14.27
CA PRO A 462 -13.73 -9.66 -14.69
C PRO A 462 -12.41 -8.99 -14.28
N SER A 463 -11.38 -9.14 -15.12
CA SER A 463 -10.11 -8.46 -14.94
C SER A 463 -10.18 -7.03 -15.48
N CYS A 464 -9.59 -6.08 -14.74
CA CYS A 464 -9.18 -4.81 -15.33
C CYS A 464 -7.99 -5.12 -16.24
N ALA A 465 -8.22 -5.24 -17.55
CA ALA A 465 -7.14 -5.46 -18.51
C ALA A 465 -6.16 -4.29 -18.40
N VAL A 466 -4.96 -4.49 -17.85
CA VAL A 466 -3.95 -3.43 -17.74
C VAL A 466 -3.51 -3.04 -19.16
N LYS A 467 -3.99 -1.89 -19.66
CA LYS A 467 -3.58 -1.36 -20.97
C LYS A 467 -2.31 -0.50 -20.94
N ASP A 468 -1.68 -0.35 -19.77
CA ASP A 468 -0.43 0.42 -19.65
C ASP A 468 0.73 -0.33 -20.33
N GLU A 469 1.41 0.33 -21.27
CA GLU A 469 2.50 -0.22 -22.07
C GLU A 469 3.65 0.78 -22.13
N PHE A 470 4.87 0.36 -21.81
CA PHE A 470 6.08 1.17 -21.96
C PHE A 470 6.99 0.55 -23.01
N LYS A 471 7.23 1.27 -24.11
CA LYS A 471 7.96 0.76 -25.27
C LYS A 471 9.05 1.75 -25.69
N CYS A 472 10.29 1.27 -25.74
CA CYS A 472 11.38 2.01 -26.38
C CYS A 472 11.43 1.68 -27.87
N TRP A 473 11.77 2.66 -28.69
CA TRP A 473 11.84 2.49 -30.13
C TRP A 473 13.07 1.71 -30.62
N SER A 474 14.13 1.57 -29.82
CA SER A 474 15.41 0.97 -30.24
C SER A 474 15.30 -0.30 -31.11
N ASP A 475 15.83 -0.22 -32.35
CA ASP A 475 16.07 -1.34 -33.28
C ASP A 475 17.54 -1.30 -33.77
N ASP A 476 18.10 -2.46 -34.13
CA ASP A 476 19.53 -2.67 -34.49
C ASP A 476 19.98 -2.03 -35.83
N ASP A 477 19.12 -1.30 -36.53
CA ASP A 477 19.42 -0.63 -37.81
C ASP A 477 18.87 0.82 -37.89
N TRP A 478 18.56 1.43 -36.75
CA TRP A 478 17.77 2.66 -36.73
C TRP A 478 18.60 3.95 -36.78
N LYS A 479 18.68 4.58 -37.97
CA LYS A 479 19.26 5.91 -38.23
C LYS A 479 18.49 7.11 -37.63
N ILE A 480 17.53 6.88 -36.74
CA ILE A 480 16.73 7.92 -36.10
C ILE A 480 17.15 8.02 -34.65
N TYR A 481 17.81 9.12 -34.31
CA TYR A 481 18.16 9.45 -32.93
C TYR A 481 18.43 10.94 -32.77
N ALA A 482 18.21 11.43 -31.55
CA ALA A 482 18.53 12.80 -31.13
C ALA A 482 19.39 12.77 -29.85
N ASN A 483 20.06 13.89 -29.58
CA ASN A 483 20.80 14.06 -28.33
C ASN A 483 19.84 14.24 -27.14
N ALA A 484 20.05 13.50 -26.03
CA ALA A 484 19.23 13.62 -24.83
C ALA A 484 19.21 15.05 -24.25
N ASP A 485 20.35 15.75 -24.26
CA ASP A 485 20.45 17.11 -23.71
C ASP A 485 19.54 18.09 -24.47
N ARG A 486 19.23 17.80 -25.74
CA ARG A 486 18.28 18.59 -26.54
C ARG A 486 16.84 18.26 -26.18
N LEU A 487 16.51 16.99 -26.03
CA LEU A 487 15.17 16.57 -25.56
C LEU A 487 14.86 17.16 -24.17
N ASP A 488 15.86 17.18 -23.27
CA ASP A 488 15.76 17.75 -21.92
C ASP A 488 15.46 19.25 -21.91
N LYS A 489 15.77 19.98 -22.99
CA LYS A 489 15.44 21.40 -23.10
C LYS A 489 13.98 21.65 -23.46
N HIS A 490 13.29 20.68 -24.02
CA HIS A 490 12.01 20.90 -24.68
C HIS A 490 10.83 20.18 -24.04
N TYR A 491 11.02 19.04 -23.35
CA TYR A 491 9.88 18.27 -22.83
C TYR A 491 9.01 19.05 -21.82
N GLU A 492 9.61 19.85 -20.94
CA GLU A 492 8.85 20.70 -20.03
C GLU A 492 8.10 21.82 -20.77
N ASP A 493 8.74 22.44 -21.77
CA ASP A 493 8.11 23.47 -22.62
C ASP A 493 6.92 22.87 -23.37
N PHE A 494 7.06 21.65 -23.88
CA PHE A 494 5.99 20.93 -24.54
C PHE A 494 4.80 20.76 -23.59
N CYS A 495 4.99 20.10 -22.45
CA CYS A 495 3.91 19.82 -21.50
C CYS A 495 3.21 21.09 -20.99
N LYS A 496 3.98 22.16 -20.70
CA LYS A 496 3.42 23.44 -20.19
C LYS A 496 2.61 24.22 -21.23
N ASN A 497 2.85 24.00 -22.51
CA ASN A 497 2.26 24.79 -23.60
C ASN A 497 1.36 23.97 -24.53
N ILE A 498 0.77 22.87 -24.05
CA ILE A 498 -0.21 22.10 -24.83
C ILE A 498 -1.48 22.93 -25.06
N GLU A 499 -1.83 23.15 -26.33
CA GLU A 499 -3.06 23.83 -26.73
C GLU A 499 -4.23 22.84 -26.75
N GLN A 500 -5.00 22.82 -25.65
CA GLN A 500 -6.13 21.89 -25.50
C GLN A 500 -7.37 22.35 -26.30
N PRO A 501 -7.99 21.46 -27.09
CA PRO A 501 -9.29 21.73 -27.69
C PRO A 501 -10.39 21.85 -26.63
N LYS A 502 -11.25 22.87 -26.74
CA LYS A 502 -12.33 23.08 -25.76
C LYS A 502 -13.44 22.05 -25.93
N HIS A 503 -13.69 21.26 -24.88
CA HIS A 503 -14.81 20.30 -24.78
C HIS A 503 -14.74 19.12 -25.75
N GLU A 504 -13.57 18.76 -26.25
CA GLU A 504 -13.37 17.57 -27.08
C GLU A 504 -12.68 16.46 -26.28
N LYS A 505 -13.03 15.21 -26.57
CA LYS A 505 -12.43 14.03 -25.95
C LYS A 505 -11.55 13.30 -26.96
N GLY A 506 -10.52 12.62 -26.48
CA GLY A 506 -9.65 11.79 -27.31
C GLY A 506 -8.90 12.57 -28.38
N TRP A 507 -8.47 13.79 -28.05
CA TRP A 507 -7.67 14.62 -28.94
C TRP A 507 -6.20 14.20 -28.89
N GLU A 508 -5.46 14.61 -29.92
CA GLU A 508 -4.01 14.46 -30.00
C GLU A 508 -3.36 15.83 -30.19
N TYR A 509 -2.17 16.00 -29.63
CA TYR A 509 -1.35 17.19 -29.81
C TYR A 509 0.10 16.77 -30.02
N TYR A 510 0.76 17.40 -30.99
CA TYR A 510 2.18 17.19 -31.24
C TYR A 510 2.84 18.53 -31.57
N LYS A 511 4.13 18.64 -31.25
CA LYS A 511 4.92 19.83 -31.54
C LYS A 511 6.34 19.42 -31.96
N PRO A 512 6.78 19.81 -33.17
CA PRO A 512 8.16 19.60 -33.60
C PRO A 512 9.10 20.65 -32.98
N TYR A 513 10.36 20.27 -32.82
CA TYR A 513 11.44 21.09 -32.30
C TYR A 513 12.70 20.90 -33.12
N ASP A 514 13.56 21.93 -33.17
CA ASP A 514 14.82 21.94 -33.92
C ASP A 514 14.65 21.50 -35.40
N GLU A 515 13.56 21.94 -36.04
CA GLU A 515 13.20 21.61 -37.43
C GLU A 515 14.33 21.88 -38.43
N GLY A 516 14.59 20.92 -39.31
CA GLY A 516 15.62 21.03 -40.34
C GLY A 516 17.05 20.77 -39.84
N THR A 517 17.20 20.26 -38.61
CA THR A 517 18.50 19.97 -38.00
C THR A 517 18.69 18.47 -37.71
N PRO A 518 19.92 17.98 -37.50
CA PRO A 518 20.15 16.59 -37.10
C PRO A 518 19.46 16.16 -35.80
N ASP A 519 19.19 17.07 -34.86
CA ASP A 519 18.48 16.77 -33.61
C ASP A 519 16.97 17.08 -33.69
N GLU A 520 16.40 17.16 -34.90
CA GLU A 520 14.96 17.33 -35.07
C GLU A 520 14.16 16.21 -34.39
N HIS A 521 13.17 16.60 -33.60
CA HIS A 521 12.31 15.69 -32.85
C HIS A 521 10.91 16.29 -32.66
N GLU A 522 9.94 15.41 -32.40
CA GLU A 522 8.61 15.77 -31.95
C GLU A 522 8.30 15.12 -30.59
N PHE A 523 7.50 15.84 -29.81
CA PHE A 523 6.77 15.27 -28.70
C PHE A 523 5.30 15.16 -29.09
N LYS A 524 4.67 14.05 -28.72
CA LYS A 524 3.25 13.81 -29.01
C LYS A 524 2.54 13.28 -27.77
N ILE A 525 1.30 13.73 -27.59
CA ILE A 525 0.34 13.19 -26.64
C ILE A 525 -0.94 12.80 -27.37
N SER A 526 -1.51 11.66 -27.02
CA SER A 526 -2.81 11.20 -27.52
C SER A 526 -3.68 10.76 -26.35
N LEU A 527 -4.90 11.26 -26.26
CA LEU A 527 -5.87 10.87 -25.23
C LEU A 527 -6.84 9.81 -25.77
N SER A 528 -7.38 8.98 -24.88
CA SER A 528 -8.46 8.05 -25.22
C SER A 528 -9.79 8.77 -25.40
N LYS A 529 -10.74 8.10 -26.08
CA LYS A 529 -12.05 8.67 -26.45
C LYS A 529 -12.91 9.13 -25.26
N ASP A 530 -12.58 8.71 -24.05
CA ASP A 530 -13.38 8.98 -22.86
C ASP A 530 -12.83 10.14 -22.01
N VAL A 531 -11.60 10.58 -22.28
CA VAL A 531 -10.85 11.56 -21.49
C VAL A 531 -10.79 12.91 -22.22
N ALA A 532 -11.01 13.98 -21.46
CA ALA A 532 -10.93 15.37 -21.93
C ALA A 532 -9.83 16.17 -21.22
N ASP A 533 -9.61 15.86 -19.93
CA ASP A 533 -8.72 16.63 -19.06
C ASP A 533 -7.26 16.19 -19.24
N TYR A 534 -6.35 17.15 -19.14
CA TYR A 534 -4.90 16.96 -19.26
C TYR A 534 -4.22 17.20 -17.92
N ASP A 535 -3.27 16.33 -17.58
CA ASP A 535 -2.42 16.45 -16.39
C ASP A 535 -0.98 16.84 -16.79
N GLU A 536 -0.58 18.05 -16.39
CA GLU A 536 0.74 18.61 -16.70
C GLU A 536 1.87 17.84 -15.99
N GLU A 537 1.69 17.51 -14.71
CA GLU A 537 2.71 16.84 -13.92
C GLU A 537 2.94 15.42 -14.44
N GLU A 538 1.86 14.74 -14.83
CA GLU A 538 1.96 13.41 -15.44
C GLU A 538 2.67 13.43 -16.78
N CYS A 539 2.43 14.45 -17.61
CA CYS A 539 3.13 14.61 -18.89
C CYS A 539 4.63 14.78 -18.68
N ILE A 540 5.04 15.67 -17.76
CA ILE A 540 6.44 15.94 -17.45
C ILE A 540 7.14 14.66 -16.96
N ASP A 541 6.51 13.92 -16.05
CA ASP A 541 7.02 12.64 -15.54
C ASP A 541 7.18 11.60 -16.67
N SER A 542 6.16 11.48 -17.52
CA SER A 542 6.13 10.49 -18.60
C SER A 542 7.19 10.76 -19.67
N MET A 543 7.34 12.01 -20.11
CA MET A 543 8.35 12.40 -21.10
C MET A 543 9.76 12.23 -20.54
N LYS A 544 9.99 12.67 -19.31
CA LYS A 544 11.28 12.49 -18.62
C LYS A 544 11.66 11.01 -18.53
N LYS A 545 10.70 10.14 -18.19
CA LYS A 545 10.92 8.70 -18.14
C LYS A 545 11.27 8.12 -19.51
N LEU A 546 10.58 8.53 -20.58
CA LEU A 546 10.91 8.08 -21.95
C LEU A 546 12.32 8.48 -22.37
N ILE A 547 12.75 9.71 -22.08
CA ILE A 547 14.08 10.22 -22.42
C ILE A 547 15.18 9.45 -21.66
N HIS A 548 14.99 9.21 -20.35
CA HIS A 548 16.07 8.66 -19.51
C HIS A 548 16.05 7.15 -19.32
N SER A 549 14.96 6.46 -19.67
CA SER A 549 14.87 5.00 -19.51
C SER A 549 15.14 4.23 -20.80
N CYS A 550 15.06 4.89 -21.96
CA CYS A 550 15.40 4.30 -23.26
C CYS A 550 16.86 4.62 -23.67
N ASP A 551 17.50 3.70 -24.39
CA ASP A 551 18.85 3.85 -24.96
C ASP A 551 19.92 4.38 -23.96
N THR A 552 20.02 3.78 -22.77
CA THR A 552 20.91 4.27 -21.69
C THR A 552 22.39 3.92 -21.86
N ASN A 553 22.72 2.98 -22.75
CA ASN A 553 24.07 2.41 -22.86
C ASN A 553 24.98 3.11 -23.89
N ARG A 554 24.51 4.17 -24.54
CA ARG A 554 25.25 4.87 -25.60
C ARG A 554 26.14 5.98 -25.00
N LYS A 555 27.43 6.00 -25.37
CA LYS A 555 28.44 6.93 -24.82
C LYS A 555 28.08 8.42 -24.97
N MET A 556 27.48 8.79 -26.10
CA MET A 556 27.01 10.15 -26.40
C MET A 556 25.54 10.38 -26.03
N ASN A 557 24.93 9.46 -25.28
CA ASN A 557 23.55 9.52 -24.78
C ASN A 557 22.48 9.75 -25.88
N TRP A 558 22.67 9.14 -27.05
CA TRP A 558 21.71 9.19 -28.16
C TRP A 558 20.39 8.50 -27.80
N LYS A 559 19.26 9.10 -28.18
CA LYS A 559 17.91 8.60 -27.92
C LYS A 559 17.16 8.34 -29.21
N SER A 560 16.64 7.13 -29.37
CA SER A 560 15.76 6.76 -30.49
C SER A 560 14.29 7.07 -30.20
N GLY A 561 13.98 7.41 -28.94
CA GLY A 561 12.62 7.73 -28.51
C GLY A 561 11.86 6.52 -27.92
N GLY A 562 10.57 6.71 -27.71
CA GLY A 562 9.67 5.67 -27.22
C GLY A 562 8.23 6.14 -27.06
N SER A 563 7.37 5.22 -26.62
CA SER A 563 5.98 5.45 -26.27
C SER A 563 5.66 4.93 -24.87
N TYR A 564 4.85 5.69 -24.13
CA TYR A 564 4.33 5.29 -22.83
C TYR A 564 2.82 5.49 -22.77
N VAL A 565 2.10 4.37 -22.73
CA VAL A 565 0.67 4.29 -22.49
C VAL A 565 0.41 4.17 -20.99
N ARG A 566 -0.43 5.05 -20.43
CA ARG A 566 -0.71 5.18 -18.99
C ARG A 566 -2.21 5.23 -18.70
N ASN A 567 -2.54 4.96 -17.43
CA ASN A 567 -3.88 5.08 -16.85
C ASN A 567 -4.92 4.24 -17.61
N ASP A 568 -4.59 2.97 -17.82
CA ASP A 568 -5.38 2.01 -18.56
C ASP A 568 -5.69 2.42 -20.00
N GLY A 569 -4.68 2.98 -20.67
CA GLY A 569 -4.80 3.43 -22.06
C GLY A 569 -5.48 4.78 -22.23
N ALA A 570 -5.65 5.53 -21.14
CA ALA A 570 -6.20 6.88 -21.18
C ALA A 570 -5.27 7.89 -21.85
N TYR A 571 -3.96 7.74 -21.66
CA TYR A 571 -2.96 8.65 -22.20
C TYR A 571 -1.85 7.89 -22.90
N THR A 572 -1.42 8.37 -24.05
CA THR A 572 -0.24 7.90 -24.78
C THR A 572 0.71 9.06 -24.98
N TYR A 573 1.90 8.96 -24.39
CA TYR A 573 2.98 9.93 -24.54
C TYR A 573 4.05 9.35 -25.46
N GLU A 574 4.58 10.15 -26.39
CA GLU A 574 5.59 9.73 -27.34
C GLU A 574 6.71 10.76 -27.48
N VAL A 575 7.94 10.26 -27.56
CA VAL A 575 9.14 11.02 -27.90
C VAL A 575 9.68 10.46 -29.20
N ASN A 576 9.66 11.24 -30.28
CA ASN A 576 10.02 10.76 -31.61
C ASN A 576 11.06 11.69 -32.25
N PRO A 577 12.35 11.34 -32.26
CA PRO A 577 13.28 11.95 -33.20
C PRO A 577 12.80 11.69 -34.64
N THR A 578 12.94 12.66 -35.54
CA THR A 578 12.32 12.58 -36.88
C THR A 578 13.32 12.48 -38.03
N ARG A 579 14.58 12.90 -37.80
CA ARG A 579 15.67 12.82 -38.80
C ARG A 579 16.04 11.37 -39.10
N LYS A 580 15.86 10.92 -40.35
CA LYS A 580 16.03 9.49 -40.77
C LYS A 580 17.37 9.12 -41.38
N ASN A 581 18.21 10.11 -41.62
CA ASN A 581 19.42 10.07 -42.43
C ASN A 581 20.64 10.51 -41.60
N ARG A 582 20.79 9.95 -40.40
CA ARG A 582 21.99 10.14 -39.56
C ARG A 582 23.02 9.02 -39.77
N PRO A 583 24.28 9.22 -39.36
CA PRO A 583 25.30 8.16 -39.39
C PRO A 583 24.86 6.91 -38.62
N TRP A 584 25.19 5.72 -39.16
CA TRP A 584 24.98 4.44 -38.48
C TRP A 584 26.22 3.55 -38.62
N PRO A 585 26.72 2.94 -37.53
CA PRO A 585 26.26 3.10 -36.14
C PRO A 585 26.42 4.55 -35.64
N PRO A 586 25.67 4.96 -34.60
CA PRO A 586 25.76 6.31 -34.05
C PRO A 586 27.19 6.58 -33.56
N PRO A 587 27.74 7.78 -33.76
CA PRO A 587 29.10 8.08 -33.35
C PRO A 587 29.24 7.99 -31.83
N GLU A 588 30.29 7.30 -31.37
CA GLU A 588 30.63 7.18 -29.95
C GLU A 588 31.33 8.43 -29.39
N ASP A 589 31.91 9.25 -30.26
CA ASP A 589 32.58 10.50 -29.95
C ASP A 589 32.29 11.53 -31.05
N PRO A 590 32.33 12.85 -30.76
CA PRO A 590 32.19 13.88 -31.78
C PRO A 590 33.28 13.75 -32.86
N VAL A 591 32.88 13.81 -34.12
CA VAL A 591 33.78 13.70 -35.27
C VAL A 591 33.85 15.02 -36.02
N GLY A 592 35.01 15.39 -36.56
CA GLY A 592 35.12 16.60 -37.36
C GLY A 592 36.47 16.79 -38.03
N THR A 593 36.51 17.73 -38.96
CA THR A 593 37.71 18.18 -39.66
C THR A 593 37.74 19.70 -39.76
N CYS A 594 38.94 20.27 -39.89
CA CYS A 594 39.10 21.70 -40.03
C CYS A 594 40.29 22.07 -40.91
N LYS A 595 40.07 23.00 -41.84
CA LYS A 595 41.10 23.55 -42.74
C LYS A 595 41.03 25.08 -42.77
N GLY A 596 42.19 25.72 -42.71
CA GLY A 596 42.34 27.18 -42.79
C GLY A 596 43.28 27.62 -43.90
N TRP A 597 42.94 28.74 -44.56
CA TRP A 597 43.74 29.34 -45.63
C TRP A 597 43.97 30.84 -45.40
N TYR A 598 45.22 31.27 -45.56
CA TYR A 598 45.63 32.68 -45.43
C TYR A 598 45.36 33.50 -46.69
N HIS A 599 44.73 34.67 -46.56
CA HIS A 599 44.45 35.61 -47.68
C HIS A 599 44.99 37.03 -47.44
N VAL A 600 46.13 37.16 -46.75
CA VAL A 600 46.82 38.44 -46.44
C VAL A 600 46.10 39.33 -45.43
N LEU A 601 44.84 39.71 -45.68
CA LEU A 601 44.06 40.61 -44.82
C LEU A 601 43.03 39.87 -43.97
N TRP A 602 42.73 38.61 -44.29
CA TRP A 602 41.84 37.74 -43.53
C TRP A 602 42.24 36.28 -43.74
N SER A 603 41.65 35.41 -42.95
CA SER A 603 41.81 33.97 -43.03
C SER A 603 40.44 33.34 -43.31
N SER A 604 40.38 32.34 -44.18
CA SER A 604 39.15 31.58 -44.41
C SER A 604 39.25 30.20 -43.80
N TYR A 605 38.18 29.73 -43.16
CA TYR A 605 38.12 28.42 -42.54
C TYR A 605 36.95 27.63 -43.07
N GLU A 606 37.15 26.32 -43.14
CA GLU A 606 36.13 25.32 -43.41
C GLU A 606 36.21 24.26 -42.31
N ILE A 607 35.10 24.07 -41.59
CA ILE A 607 34.94 23.07 -40.53
C ILE A 607 33.78 22.18 -40.90
N GLU A 608 33.96 20.88 -40.77
CA GLU A 608 32.88 19.90 -40.88
C GLU A 608 32.83 19.10 -39.58
N GLY A 609 31.63 18.71 -39.17
CA GLY A 609 31.43 18.05 -37.89
C GLY A 609 30.20 17.16 -37.84
N GLY A 610 30.19 16.21 -36.91
CA GLY A 610 29.09 15.30 -36.60
C GLY A 610 29.06 15.01 -35.11
N GLY A 611 27.85 14.89 -34.55
CA GLY A 611 27.66 14.66 -33.11
C GLY A 611 27.82 15.88 -32.20
N PHE A 612 28.01 17.09 -32.74
CA PHE A 612 28.00 18.37 -32.02
C PHE A 612 27.52 19.51 -32.92
N SER A 613 27.05 20.63 -32.37
CA SER A 613 26.46 21.76 -33.16
C SER A 613 25.32 21.34 -34.11
N THR A 614 24.54 20.36 -33.67
CA THR A 614 23.55 19.62 -34.46
C THR A 614 22.12 20.21 -34.43
N TRP A 615 21.93 21.39 -33.85
CA TRP A 615 20.58 21.94 -33.61
C TRP A 615 20.43 23.46 -33.82
N ASP A 616 21.52 24.22 -34.03
CA ASP A 616 21.49 25.69 -33.94
C ASP A 616 22.18 26.42 -35.10
N HIS A 617 22.54 25.71 -36.17
CA HIS A 617 23.36 26.26 -37.27
C HIS A 617 24.65 26.95 -36.76
N GLY A 618 25.18 26.48 -35.64
CA GLY A 618 26.39 26.99 -34.99
C GLY A 618 26.26 28.36 -34.30
N GLN A 619 25.06 28.92 -34.15
CA GLN A 619 24.88 30.29 -33.58
C GLN A 619 25.05 30.37 -32.06
N GLN A 620 24.68 29.32 -31.34
CA GLN A 620 24.77 29.19 -29.89
C GLN A 620 25.91 28.24 -29.47
N THR A 621 26.48 27.49 -30.40
CA THR A 621 27.57 26.53 -30.17
C THR A 621 28.92 27.05 -30.69
N MET A 622 29.12 27.05 -32.00
CA MET A 622 30.39 27.40 -32.64
C MET A 622 30.72 28.90 -32.56
N ARG A 623 29.74 29.77 -32.80
CA ARG A 623 29.95 31.23 -32.86
C ARG A 623 30.38 31.83 -31.52
N PRO A 624 29.72 31.53 -30.38
CA PRO A 624 30.17 32.01 -29.07
C PRO A 624 31.55 31.44 -28.69
N SER A 625 31.83 30.19 -29.08
CA SER A 625 33.13 29.55 -28.87
C SER A 625 34.26 30.27 -29.63
N MET A 626 33.99 30.74 -30.84
CA MET A 626 34.92 31.57 -31.63
C MET A 626 35.13 32.95 -31.01
N ASP A 627 34.04 33.64 -30.69
CA ASP A 627 34.06 34.98 -30.11
C ASP A 627 34.79 34.98 -28.76
N GLY A 628 34.62 33.93 -27.95
CA GLY A 628 35.35 33.71 -26.70
C GLY A 628 36.87 33.49 -26.89
N CYS A 629 37.32 33.12 -28.09
CA CYS A 629 38.74 32.88 -28.35
C CYS A 629 39.49 34.12 -28.87
N TYR A 630 38.91 34.80 -29.87
CA TYR A 630 39.57 35.93 -30.55
C TYR A 630 38.74 37.22 -30.60
N GLY A 631 37.60 37.28 -29.93
CA GLY A 631 36.71 38.44 -29.90
C GLY A 631 35.83 38.55 -31.15
N LEU A 632 35.21 39.72 -31.34
CA LEU A 632 34.36 39.99 -32.50
C LEU A 632 35.22 40.11 -33.76
N GLY A 633 34.90 39.33 -34.80
CA GLY A 633 35.66 39.35 -36.06
C GLY A 633 35.24 38.30 -37.09
N THR A 634 34.33 37.40 -36.73
CA THR A 634 33.78 36.38 -37.64
C THR A 634 32.89 37.02 -38.70
N THR A 635 33.20 36.80 -39.97
CA THR A 635 32.41 37.29 -41.12
C THR A 635 32.19 36.18 -42.15
N ALA A 636 31.30 36.40 -43.12
CA ALA A 636 30.95 35.42 -44.16
C ALA A 636 30.55 34.05 -43.58
N TRP A 637 29.67 34.07 -42.57
CA TRP A 637 29.15 32.87 -41.91
C TRP A 637 28.22 32.10 -42.84
N ASP A 638 28.57 30.85 -43.11
CA ASP A 638 27.84 29.95 -44.00
C ASP A 638 27.81 28.56 -43.35
N PHE A 639 26.67 28.18 -42.77
CA PHE A 639 26.49 26.93 -42.03
C PHE A 639 25.36 26.13 -42.67
N GLU A 640 25.67 24.91 -43.09
CA GLU A 640 24.75 24.01 -43.79
C GLU A 640 24.76 22.62 -43.14
N TYR A 641 23.58 22.04 -42.92
CA TYR A 641 23.43 20.64 -42.56
C TYR A 641 23.42 19.79 -43.83
N TYR A 642 24.10 18.65 -43.81
CA TYR A 642 24.11 17.73 -44.94
C TYR A 642 22.80 16.93 -45.02
N ASP A 643 22.33 16.71 -46.24
CA ASP A 643 21.22 15.80 -46.51
C ASP A 643 21.60 14.35 -46.23
N GLU A 644 22.83 13.94 -46.54
CA GLU A 644 23.38 12.66 -46.12
C GLU A 644 24.75 12.87 -45.47
N PRO A 645 25.06 12.15 -44.39
CA PRO A 645 26.36 12.28 -43.75
C PRO A 645 27.47 11.85 -44.70
N THR A 646 28.64 12.44 -44.54
CA THR A 646 29.83 12.02 -45.30
C THR A 646 30.25 10.60 -44.92
N GLU A 647 31.15 9.98 -45.71
CA GLU A 647 31.76 8.67 -45.36
C GLU A 647 32.45 8.71 -43.99
N ASP A 648 32.96 9.87 -43.60
CA ASP A 648 33.60 10.12 -42.30
C ASP A 648 32.60 10.44 -41.17
N GLY A 649 31.29 10.44 -41.46
CA GLY A 649 30.21 10.65 -40.48
C GLY A 649 29.93 12.12 -40.14
N TYR A 650 30.35 13.07 -40.97
CA TYR A 650 30.06 14.49 -40.75
C TYR A 650 28.62 14.82 -41.16
N GLU A 651 27.92 15.59 -40.33
CA GLU A 651 26.51 15.93 -40.47
C GLU A 651 26.30 17.39 -40.91
N TRP A 652 27.33 18.24 -40.84
CA TRP A 652 27.27 19.64 -41.24
C TRP A 652 28.61 20.19 -41.70
N LYS A 653 28.53 21.36 -42.35
CA LYS A 653 29.65 22.16 -42.83
C LYS A 653 29.49 23.63 -42.43
N LEU A 654 30.59 24.24 -42.04
CA LEU A 654 30.69 25.65 -41.67
C LEU A 654 31.86 26.29 -42.40
N LYS A 655 31.58 27.34 -43.18
CA LYS A 655 32.58 28.24 -43.76
C LYS A 655 32.47 29.62 -43.15
N PHE A 656 33.62 30.24 -42.88
CA PHE A 656 33.68 31.57 -42.30
C PHE A 656 35.04 32.23 -42.53
N LYS A 657 35.11 33.52 -42.24
CA LYS A 657 36.33 34.33 -42.28
C LYS A 657 36.64 34.90 -40.91
N THR A 658 37.92 34.98 -40.58
CA THR A 658 38.43 35.54 -39.32
C THR A 658 39.53 36.58 -39.57
N PRO A 659 39.91 37.35 -38.54
CA PRO A 659 41.19 38.07 -38.53
C PRO A 659 42.37 37.12 -38.71
N ILE A 660 43.48 37.64 -39.23
CA ILE A 660 44.73 36.90 -39.42
C ILE A 660 45.37 36.48 -38.09
N TRP A 661 46.22 35.44 -38.12
CA TRP A 661 47.00 34.92 -36.98
C TRP A 661 46.19 34.26 -35.84
N VAL A 662 44.91 33.90 -36.07
CA VAL A 662 44.10 33.22 -35.04
C VAL A 662 44.25 31.70 -35.04
N ARG A 663 44.82 31.10 -36.10
CA ARG A 663 44.91 29.64 -36.26
C ARG A 663 45.55 28.95 -35.07
N SER A 664 46.77 29.33 -34.72
CA SER A 664 47.55 28.68 -33.66
C SER A 664 46.87 28.78 -32.29
N ARG A 665 46.20 29.92 -32.03
CA ARG A 665 45.58 30.23 -30.73
C ARG A 665 44.20 29.60 -30.54
N CYS A 666 43.41 29.46 -31.60
CA CYS A 666 41.98 29.13 -31.49
C CYS A 666 41.59 27.81 -32.15
N PHE A 667 42.29 27.44 -33.22
CA PHE A 667 41.82 26.44 -34.18
C PHE A 667 42.77 25.24 -34.25
N LYS A 668 44.09 25.46 -34.30
CA LYS A 668 45.12 24.41 -34.30
C LYS A 668 45.17 23.63 -32.99
N ASN A 669 44.87 24.27 -31.87
CA ASN A 669 44.84 23.65 -30.54
C ASN A 669 43.46 23.07 -30.18
N ASN A 670 42.53 23.03 -31.14
CA ASN A 670 41.17 22.51 -30.98
C ASN A 670 40.32 23.26 -29.92
N LYS A 671 40.74 24.47 -29.49
CA LYS A 671 40.11 25.18 -28.37
C LYS A 671 38.65 25.57 -28.67
N VAL A 672 38.39 26.12 -29.84
CA VAL A 672 37.04 26.54 -30.26
C VAL A 672 36.11 25.34 -30.40
N VAL A 673 36.55 24.31 -31.11
CA VAL A 673 35.71 23.13 -31.40
C VAL A 673 35.38 22.38 -30.12
N LYS A 674 36.34 22.22 -29.19
CA LYS A 674 36.08 21.65 -27.86
C LYS A 674 35.05 22.43 -27.06
N ALA A 675 35.13 23.76 -27.10
CA ALA A 675 34.16 24.60 -26.39
C ALA A 675 32.73 24.45 -26.96
N ALA A 676 32.62 24.12 -28.25
CA ALA A 676 31.36 23.78 -28.90
C ALA A 676 30.95 22.30 -28.74
N GLY A 677 31.66 21.52 -27.92
CA GLY A 677 31.37 20.10 -27.67
C GLY A 677 31.90 19.13 -28.71
N GLY A 678 32.76 19.58 -29.64
CA GLY A 678 33.28 18.77 -30.74
C GLY A 678 34.78 18.48 -30.71
N TRP A 679 35.27 17.79 -31.74
CA TRP A 679 36.68 17.52 -31.95
C TRP A 679 37.07 17.46 -33.43
N THR A 680 38.13 18.16 -33.85
CA THR A 680 38.62 18.14 -35.24
C THR A 680 40.12 17.85 -35.38
N ASP A 681 40.78 17.35 -34.33
CA ASP A 681 42.25 17.14 -34.24
C ASP A 681 43.10 18.39 -34.59
N GLY A 682 42.50 19.57 -34.43
CA GLY A 682 43.10 20.85 -34.76
C GLY A 682 43.08 21.20 -36.26
N CYS A 683 43.04 22.49 -36.56
CA CYS A 683 42.90 22.96 -37.94
C CYS A 683 44.21 22.87 -38.75
N GLY A 684 44.15 22.12 -39.85
CA GLY A 684 45.19 22.04 -40.87
C GLY A 684 45.26 23.30 -41.76
N GLY A 685 46.21 23.32 -42.70
CA GLY A 685 46.37 24.39 -43.69
C GLY A 685 47.52 25.36 -43.41
N ASN A 686 47.56 26.44 -44.21
CA ASN A 686 48.68 27.38 -44.28
C ASN A 686 48.39 28.76 -43.66
N ASP A 687 47.25 28.90 -42.98
CA ASP A 687 46.94 30.06 -42.16
C ASP A 687 47.87 30.28 -40.97
#